data_AF-A0A257SMK8-F1
#
_entry.id   AF-A0A257SMK8-F1
#
_cell.length_a   1.000
_cell.length_b   1.000
_cell.length_c   1.000
_cell.angle_alpha   90.00
_cell.angle_beta   90.00
_cell.angle_gamma   90.00
#
_symmetry.space_group_name_H-M   'P 1'
#
loop_
_entity.id
_entity.type
_entity.pdbx_description
1 polymer ?
#
loop_
_entity_poly.entity_id
_entity_poly.type
_entity_poly.pdbx_seq_one_letter_code
_entity_poly.pdbx_strand_id
1 'polypeptide(L)'
;MDWHPAEVGEGRFGEWLKNNIDWAISRDRYWGTPLPVWVCDADDSHVDVIGGFAELAARAGTALGADFDPHKPHVDGYAWACPVPGCRGTMRRVSEVIDTWFDSGSMSFAQWGYPHAAGSRERLEAQYPADFIAEGVDQTRGWFYSLLAIATGLGDALPYNGDGDARGRGGHGKPAPYGHVVVNDLVLDADGQKMSKSRGNVVDPWTVIANYGADAVRLFLVASADVSVPRKFDERAIREQAVRVLLTLRHVYSGMFAQYASFGWAPSAADPAPAARAPMDRWMLSRLAAVEAEVDAALERYDATAAARLLIRFVEDDVANWYVRLSRSRFYDVAAADNRAAFATLYEVLVTTCRLLAPIAPFLSDWMHHELTGESVHLAPYVRPEGAARDPGLERAMAAVRTLATLGRAAREEAGVKVRQPLGRMVCVAPDVPDRELAPLVELLATELNVKRVEFASTGDALVTLEAKPNFRTLGKKFGQQTPLAAKAIQGLTSAALLKFLHGEPLAVDAGGETHALDAADVTIVRRASGDLVVQEAGGFFAALDPAVTPALRREGLARELVSRVQRLRKDTGLAVSDRIVLYVGGDAGVRDAVDAHGEWIGGEVLATRVVWTDGGAAQEPATMQAADLDGIAARIAITKAE
;
A
#
# COMPACT_ATOMS: atom_id res chain seq x y z
N MET A 1 8.85 -14.41 23.84
CA MET A 1 7.53 -14.04 23.31
C MET A 1 7.62 -12.59 22.89
N ASP A 2 7.54 -12.33 21.60
CA ASP A 2 7.49 -11.00 21.00
C ASP A 2 6.03 -10.66 20.69
N TRP A 3 5.55 -9.51 21.16
CA TRP A 3 4.14 -9.12 21.06
C TRP A 3 3.98 -7.98 20.08
N HIS A 4 3.00 -8.10 19.18
CA HIS A 4 2.67 -7.13 18.17
C HIS A 4 1.19 -6.73 18.33
N PRO A 5 0.89 -5.58 18.98
CA PRO A 5 1.83 -4.56 19.44
C PRO A 5 2.39 -4.84 20.84
N ALA A 6 3.56 -4.26 21.15
CA ALA A 6 4.34 -4.60 22.35
C ALA A 6 3.61 -4.28 23.66
N GLU A 7 2.79 -3.22 23.68
CA GLU A 7 2.00 -2.78 24.81
C GLU A 7 0.93 -3.80 25.24
N VAL A 8 0.52 -4.72 24.37
CA VAL A 8 -0.39 -5.81 24.77
C VAL A 8 0.33 -6.81 25.66
N GLY A 9 1.59 -7.11 25.37
CA GLY A 9 2.42 -8.04 26.13
C GLY A 9 2.70 -7.55 27.54
N GLU A 10 3.47 -6.47 27.70
CA GLU A 10 3.83 -5.96 29.03
C GLU A 10 2.66 -5.28 29.75
N GLY A 11 1.77 -4.62 29.00
CA GLY A 11 0.61 -3.92 29.53
C GLY A 11 -0.56 -4.87 29.81
N ARG A 12 -1.44 -5.07 28.83
CA ARG A 12 -2.73 -5.76 29.05
C ARG A 12 -2.60 -7.18 29.61
N PHE A 13 -1.66 -7.96 29.05
CA PHE A 13 -1.41 -9.35 29.43
C PHE A 13 -0.55 -9.42 30.70
N GLY A 14 0.56 -8.68 30.74
CA GLY A 14 1.47 -8.63 31.89
C GLY A 14 0.82 -8.13 33.18
N GLU A 15 0.06 -7.04 33.14
CA GLU A 15 -0.68 -6.53 34.31
C GLU A 15 -1.71 -7.52 34.83
N TRP A 16 -2.30 -8.32 33.93
CA TRP A 16 -3.21 -9.36 34.37
C TRP A 16 -2.50 -10.52 35.05
N LEU A 17 -1.36 -10.96 34.51
CA LEU A 17 -0.56 -12.02 35.11
C LEU A 17 -0.08 -11.66 36.53
N LYS A 18 0.27 -10.38 36.78
CA LYS A 18 0.63 -9.89 38.13
C LYS A 18 -0.49 -10.05 39.16
N ASN A 19 -1.74 -10.02 38.71
CA ASN A 19 -2.94 -10.17 39.54
C ASN A 19 -3.63 -11.51 39.30
N ASN A 20 -2.91 -12.49 38.75
CA ASN A 20 -3.51 -13.78 38.42
C ASN A 20 -3.93 -14.51 39.70
N ILE A 21 -5.08 -15.18 39.64
CA ILE A 21 -5.63 -15.99 40.73
C ILE A 21 -5.56 -17.47 40.36
N ASP A 22 -5.79 -18.34 41.33
CA ASP A 22 -5.88 -19.78 41.09
C ASP A 22 -6.93 -20.09 40.02
N TRP A 23 -6.51 -20.84 39.01
CA TRP A 23 -7.40 -21.26 37.95
C TRP A 23 -8.32 -22.37 38.45
N ALA A 24 -9.59 -22.04 38.69
CA ALA A 24 -10.62 -23.04 38.91
C ALA A 24 -10.84 -23.83 37.61
N ILE A 25 -10.27 -25.03 37.51
CA ILE A 25 -10.33 -25.88 36.30
C ILE A 25 -11.54 -26.81 36.25
N SER A 26 -12.17 -27.12 37.38
CA SER A 26 -13.33 -28.03 37.42
C SER A 26 -14.64 -27.32 37.04
N ARG A 27 -15.55 -28.03 36.38
CA ARG A 27 -16.85 -27.53 35.92
C ARG A 27 -17.95 -28.57 36.15
N ASP A 28 -19.07 -28.11 36.72
CA ASP A 28 -20.30 -28.91 36.85
C ASP A 28 -21.09 -28.94 35.54
N ARG A 29 -20.59 -29.70 34.56
CA ARG A 29 -21.16 -29.84 33.21
C ARG A 29 -21.12 -31.29 32.72
N TYR A 30 -21.81 -31.53 31.61
CA TYR A 30 -21.88 -32.86 30.98
C TYR A 30 -20.91 -33.03 29.81
N TRP A 31 -20.70 -31.98 29.01
CA TRP A 31 -19.87 -32.00 27.81
C TRP A 31 -18.54 -31.30 28.06
N GLY A 32 -17.45 -32.06 28.01
CA GLY A 32 -16.08 -31.61 28.25
C GLY A 32 -15.18 -32.78 28.64
N THR A 33 -13.87 -32.55 28.67
CA THR A 33 -12.89 -33.56 29.09
C THR A 33 -13.13 -33.95 30.55
N PRO A 34 -13.42 -35.22 30.89
CA PRO A 34 -13.63 -35.61 32.28
C PRO A 34 -12.38 -35.44 33.14
N LEU A 35 -12.53 -34.89 34.35
CA LEU A 35 -11.42 -34.75 35.29
C LEU A 35 -10.99 -36.16 35.77
N PRO A 36 -9.73 -36.59 35.57
CA PRO A 36 -9.32 -38.00 35.75
C PRO A 36 -8.95 -38.31 37.20
N VAL A 37 -9.81 -37.89 38.14
CA VAL A 37 -9.61 -38.04 39.59
C VAL A 37 -10.67 -38.99 40.14
N TRP A 38 -10.23 -40.03 40.83
CA TRP A 38 -11.06 -40.95 41.59
C TRP A 38 -10.88 -40.72 43.08
N VAL A 39 -11.99 -40.67 43.81
CA VAL A 39 -12.03 -40.46 45.27
C VAL A 39 -12.76 -41.62 45.92
N CYS A 40 -12.28 -42.07 47.08
CA CYS A 40 -12.93 -43.12 47.84
C CYS A 40 -14.24 -42.64 48.47
N ASP A 41 -15.31 -43.43 48.34
CA ASP A 41 -16.62 -43.12 48.95
C ASP A 41 -16.66 -43.25 50.48
N ALA A 42 -15.64 -43.84 51.09
CA ALA A 42 -15.52 -44.00 52.55
C ALA A 42 -14.58 -42.97 53.21
N ASP A 43 -13.65 -42.38 52.46
CA ASP A 43 -12.67 -41.40 52.96
C ASP A 43 -12.18 -40.51 51.80
N ASP A 44 -12.57 -39.24 51.79
CA ASP A 44 -12.29 -38.31 50.70
C ASP A 44 -10.81 -37.89 50.60
N SER A 45 -9.99 -38.23 51.59
CA SER A 45 -8.54 -38.04 51.54
C SER A 45 -7.83 -39.09 50.66
N HIS A 46 -8.50 -40.20 50.35
CA HIS A 46 -7.97 -41.24 49.47
C HIS A 46 -8.28 -40.90 48.01
N VAL A 47 -7.28 -40.36 47.31
CA VAL A 47 -7.37 -39.87 45.93
C VAL A 47 -6.44 -40.66 45.02
N ASP A 48 -6.92 -41.01 43.83
CA ASP A 48 -6.14 -41.66 42.77
C ASP A 48 -6.34 -40.89 41.46
N VAL A 49 -5.25 -40.55 40.77
CA VAL A 49 -5.27 -39.73 39.54
C VAL A 49 -4.73 -40.55 38.40
N ILE A 50 -5.51 -40.66 37.32
CA ILE A 50 -5.19 -41.56 36.19
C ILE A 50 -4.52 -40.78 35.06
N GLY A 51 -3.29 -41.16 34.72
CA GLY A 51 -2.48 -40.49 33.70
C GLY A 51 -2.70 -41.01 32.28
N GLY A 52 -3.38 -42.14 32.10
CA GLY A 52 -3.66 -42.68 30.77
C GLY A 52 -4.56 -43.92 30.76
N PHE A 53 -4.99 -44.31 29.56
CA PHE A 53 -5.95 -45.39 29.37
C PHE A 53 -5.42 -46.77 29.78
N ALA A 54 -4.12 -47.02 29.63
CA ALA A 54 -3.50 -48.27 30.12
C ALA A 54 -3.55 -48.35 31.66
N GLU A 55 -3.35 -47.23 32.35
CA GLU A 55 -3.48 -47.16 33.81
C GLU A 55 -4.93 -47.34 34.25
N LEU A 56 -5.89 -46.70 33.56
CA LEU A 56 -7.32 -46.89 33.82
C LEU A 56 -7.71 -48.38 33.73
N ALA A 57 -7.29 -49.06 32.67
CA ALA A 57 -7.55 -50.48 32.46
C ALA A 57 -6.98 -51.35 33.60
N ALA A 58 -5.74 -51.05 34.00
CA ALA A 58 -5.07 -51.77 35.08
C ALA A 58 -5.77 -51.57 36.43
N ARG A 59 -6.17 -50.33 36.76
CA ARG A 59 -6.88 -50.00 38.01
C ARG A 59 -8.27 -50.62 38.07
N ALA A 60 -9.02 -50.54 36.98
CA ALA A 60 -10.37 -51.12 36.90
C ALA A 60 -10.36 -52.66 36.79
N GLY A 61 -9.20 -53.28 36.53
CA GLY A 61 -9.09 -54.73 36.35
C GLY A 61 -9.82 -55.25 35.10
N THR A 62 -10.13 -54.38 34.15
CA THR A 62 -10.82 -54.73 32.90
C THR A 62 -10.15 -54.04 31.72
N ALA A 63 -10.04 -54.75 30.61
CA ALA A 63 -9.59 -54.15 29.36
C ALA A 63 -10.61 -53.09 28.89
N LEU A 64 -10.12 -52.00 28.31
CA LEU A 64 -10.95 -51.03 27.63
C LEU A 64 -11.34 -51.60 26.25
N GLY A 65 -12.62 -51.47 25.87
CA GLY A 65 -13.12 -51.96 24.59
C GLY A 65 -12.55 -51.18 23.40
N ALA A 66 -12.67 -51.74 22.20
CA ALA A 66 -12.27 -51.04 20.97
C ALA A 66 -13.07 -49.74 20.74
N ASP A 67 -14.34 -49.73 21.15
CA ASP A 67 -15.24 -48.57 21.08
C ASP A 67 -15.24 -47.76 22.39
N PHE A 68 -14.12 -47.79 23.14
CA PHE A 68 -14.02 -47.06 24.40
C PHE A 68 -14.15 -45.55 24.15
N ASP A 69 -15.16 -44.97 24.79
CA ASP A 69 -15.40 -43.53 24.80
C ASP A 69 -15.00 -42.94 26.16
N PRO A 70 -13.94 -42.10 26.25
CA PRO A 70 -13.52 -41.50 27.51
C PRO A 70 -14.44 -40.36 27.99
N HIS A 71 -15.62 -40.14 27.39
CA HIS A 71 -16.57 -39.12 27.85
C HIS A 71 -17.35 -39.52 29.11
N LYS A 72 -17.83 -38.50 29.82
CA LYS A 72 -18.44 -38.57 31.15
C LYS A 72 -19.43 -39.74 31.36
N PRO A 73 -20.44 -39.98 30.50
CA PRO A 73 -21.42 -41.06 30.74
C PRO A 73 -20.81 -42.46 30.80
N HIS A 74 -19.69 -42.66 30.10
CA HIS A 74 -19.03 -43.96 29.96
C HIS A 74 -17.93 -44.12 30.99
N VAL A 75 -17.07 -43.10 31.16
CA VAL A 75 -15.94 -43.16 32.08
C VAL A 75 -16.36 -43.18 33.57
N ASP A 76 -17.52 -42.62 33.90
CA ASP A 76 -18.08 -42.66 35.28
C ASP A 76 -18.40 -44.09 35.76
N GLY A 77 -18.52 -45.06 34.84
CA GLY A 77 -18.80 -46.46 35.16
C GLY A 77 -17.61 -47.24 35.72
N TYR A 78 -16.38 -46.71 35.60
CA TYR A 78 -15.18 -47.41 36.06
C TYR A 78 -14.91 -47.12 37.55
N ALA A 79 -14.84 -48.18 38.36
CA ALA A 79 -14.62 -48.11 39.80
C ALA A 79 -13.84 -49.34 40.30
N TRP A 80 -13.12 -49.19 41.42
CA TRP A 80 -12.33 -50.28 42.03
C TRP A 80 -12.28 -50.14 43.55
N ALA A 81 -11.85 -51.19 44.25
CA ALA A 81 -11.66 -51.14 45.70
C ALA A 81 -10.53 -50.17 46.07
N CYS A 82 -10.71 -49.38 47.12
CA CYS A 82 -9.69 -48.44 47.59
C CYS A 82 -8.37 -49.18 47.90
N PRO A 83 -7.23 -48.75 47.33
CA PRO A 83 -5.96 -49.45 47.52
C PRO A 83 -5.32 -49.19 48.90
N VAL A 84 -5.85 -48.25 49.69
CA VAL A 84 -5.30 -47.90 51.00
C VAL A 84 -5.55 -49.03 52.00
N PRO A 85 -4.51 -49.60 52.65
CA PRO A 85 -4.66 -50.70 53.58
C PRO A 85 -5.67 -50.40 54.70
N GLY A 86 -6.60 -51.32 54.91
CA GLY A 86 -7.64 -51.19 55.93
C GLY A 86 -8.88 -50.39 55.50
N CYS A 87 -8.81 -49.67 54.37
CA CYS A 87 -9.98 -49.04 53.77
C CYS A 87 -10.86 -50.09 53.06
N ARG A 88 -12.17 -49.98 53.21
CA ARG A 88 -13.16 -50.86 52.54
C ARG A 88 -14.03 -50.12 51.52
N GLY A 89 -13.71 -48.85 51.22
CA GLY A 89 -14.46 -48.03 50.29
C GLY A 89 -14.15 -48.34 48.83
N THR A 90 -14.92 -47.72 47.94
CA THR A 90 -14.80 -47.83 46.49
C THR A 90 -14.30 -46.50 45.91
N MET A 91 -13.28 -46.57 45.06
CA MET A 91 -12.80 -45.43 44.28
C MET A 91 -13.79 -45.14 43.15
N ARG A 92 -14.32 -43.91 43.10
CA ARG A 92 -15.24 -43.45 42.05
C ARG A 92 -14.76 -42.13 41.48
N ARG A 93 -14.92 -41.93 40.17
CA ARG A 93 -14.53 -40.68 39.53
C ARG A 93 -15.35 -39.53 40.13
N VAL A 94 -14.70 -38.40 40.34
CA VAL A 94 -15.38 -37.12 40.59
C VAL A 94 -16.31 -36.78 39.42
N SER A 95 -17.36 -36.01 39.64
CA SER A 95 -18.41 -35.83 38.62
C SER A 95 -18.03 -34.80 37.54
N GLU A 96 -17.09 -33.93 37.86
CA GLU A 96 -16.73 -32.71 37.14
C GLU A 96 -16.02 -33.00 35.81
N VAL A 97 -16.18 -32.07 34.87
CA VAL A 97 -15.38 -31.98 33.64
C VAL A 97 -14.43 -30.79 33.74
N ILE A 98 -13.47 -30.71 32.83
CA ILE A 98 -12.45 -29.67 32.79
C ILE A 98 -12.98 -28.44 32.03
N ASP A 99 -12.50 -27.26 32.45
CA ASP A 99 -12.68 -25.98 31.74
C ASP A 99 -12.20 -26.05 30.29
N THR A 100 -12.99 -25.54 29.34
CA THR A 100 -12.68 -25.63 27.91
C THR A 100 -11.39 -24.89 27.51
N TRP A 101 -10.98 -23.89 28.30
CA TRP A 101 -9.69 -23.23 28.09
C TRP A 101 -8.51 -24.18 28.33
N PHE A 102 -8.65 -25.18 29.20
CA PHE A 102 -7.63 -26.19 29.42
C PHE A 102 -7.46 -27.08 28.18
N ASP A 103 -8.58 -27.46 27.54
CA ASP A 103 -8.56 -28.21 26.28
C ASP A 103 -7.83 -27.41 25.19
N SER A 104 -8.22 -26.15 24.96
CA SER A 104 -7.57 -25.30 23.96
C SER A 104 -6.11 -25.00 24.30
N GLY A 105 -5.77 -24.79 25.57
CA GLY A 105 -4.40 -24.51 26.01
C GLY A 105 -3.49 -25.73 25.97
N SER A 106 -4.06 -26.94 25.94
CA SER A 106 -3.33 -28.21 25.73
C SER A 106 -3.05 -28.51 24.26
N MET A 107 -3.60 -27.72 23.32
CA MET A 107 -3.56 -27.97 21.87
C MET A 107 -2.15 -28.28 21.35
N SER A 108 -1.13 -27.55 21.82
CA SER A 108 0.25 -27.66 21.33
C SER A 108 0.82 -29.08 21.39
N PHE A 109 0.40 -29.90 22.36
CA PHE A 109 0.84 -31.29 22.52
C PHE A 109 -0.29 -32.30 22.35
N ALA A 110 -1.53 -31.96 22.76
CA ALA A 110 -2.67 -32.86 22.68
C ALA A 110 -3.06 -33.19 21.24
N GLN A 111 -2.84 -32.26 20.27
CA GLN A 111 -3.10 -32.50 18.85
C GLN A 111 -2.33 -33.71 18.28
N TRP A 112 -1.20 -34.07 18.91
CA TRP A 112 -0.36 -35.20 18.52
C TRP A 112 -0.56 -36.43 19.40
N GLY A 113 -1.45 -36.39 20.39
CA GLY A 113 -1.61 -37.46 21.38
C GLY A 113 -0.40 -37.63 22.29
N TYR A 114 0.37 -36.56 22.51
CA TYR A 114 1.56 -36.60 23.38
C TYR A 114 1.19 -36.93 24.84
N PRO A 115 1.98 -37.75 25.55
CA PRO A 115 3.21 -38.43 25.11
C PRO A 115 3.01 -39.87 24.62
N HIS A 116 1.76 -40.30 24.40
CA HIS A 116 1.42 -41.73 24.27
C HIS A 116 1.29 -42.22 22.83
N ALA A 117 0.89 -41.36 21.89
CA ALA A 117 0.76 -41.75 20.49
C ALA A 117 2.13 -41.95 19.83
N ALA A 118 2.23 -42.94 18.93
CA ALA A 118 3.47 -43.22 18.23
C ALA A 118 3.92 -42.00 17.39
N GLY A 119 5.18 -41.60 17.53
CA GLY A 119 5.75 -40.44 16.83
C GLY A 119 5.36 -39.07 17.41
N SER A 120 4.60 -39.02 18.51
CA SER A 120 4.13 -37.75 19.08
C SER A 120 5.25 -36.89 19.66
N ARG A 121 6.30 -37.54 20.18
CA ARG A 121 7.45 -36.87 20.82
C ARG A 121 8.27 -36.11 19.78
N GLU A 122 8.60 -36.78 18.68
CA GLU A 122 9.35 -36.23 17.56
C GLU A 122 8.57 -35.09 16.88
N ARG A 123 7.25 -35.24 16.72
CA ARG A 123 6.39 -34.17 16.18
C ARG A 123 6.35 -32.96 17.10
N LEU A 124 6.19 -33.16 18.41
CA LEU A 124 6.18 -32.07 19.37
C LEU A 124 7.54 -31.35 19.38
N GLU A 125 8.65 -32.08 19.41
CA GLU A 125 9.99 -31.50 19.37
C GLU A 125 10.27 -30.71 18.08
N ALA A 126 9.73 -31.15 16.94
CA ALA A 126 9.90 -30.45 15.68
C ALA A 126 9.08 -29.14 15.58
N GLN A 127 7.93 -29.06 16.25
CA GLN A 127 6.92 -28.00 16.04
C GLN A 127 6.73 -27.07 17.26
N TYR A 128 7.25 -27.42 18.43
CA TYR A 128 7.19 -26.61 19.63
C TYR A 128 8.55 -25.93 19.91
N PRO A 129 8.56 -24.65 20.34
CA PRO A 129 7.42 -23.75 20.41
C PRO A 129 6.95 -23.27 19.03
N ALA A 130 5.69 -22.83 18.93
CA ALA A 130 5.16 -22.29 17.67
C ALA A 130 5.87 -20.97 17.32
N ASP A 131 6.17 -20.72 16.04
CA ASP A 131 6.86 -19.47 15.66
C ASP A 131 5.91 -18.25 15.72
N PHE A 132 4.63 -18.43 15.37
CA PHE A 132 3.65 -17.35 15.23
C PHE A 132 2.24 -17.78 15.66
N ILE A 133 1.49 -16.86 16.26
CA ILE A 133 0.06 -16.97 16.56
C ILE A 133 -0.63 -15.62 16.35
N ALA A 134 -1.86 -15.62 15.83
CA ALA A 134 -2.64 -14.40 15.65
C ALA A 134 -4.11 -14.58 16.03
N GLU A 135 -4.57 -13.81 17.01
CA GLU A 135 -5.96 -13.83 17.46
C GLU A 135 -6.41 -12.47 18.01
N GLY A 136 -7.72 -12.38 18.27
CA GLY A 136 -8.36 -11.22 18.86
C GLY A 136 -7.77 -10.80 20.23
N VAL A 137 -7.83 -9.51 20.54
CA VAL A 137 -7.36 -8.93 21.81
C VAL A 137 -8.03 -9.54 23.05
N ASP A 138 -9.22 -10.12 22.91
CA ASP A 138 -9.92 -10.88 23.94
C ASP A 138 -9.17 -12.16 24.36
N GLN A 139 -8.31 -12.72 23.49
CA GLN A 139 -7.52 -13.92 23.79
C GLN A 139 -6.39 -13.68 24.79
N THR A 140 -6.10 -12.42 25.14
CA THR A 140 -5.24 -12.09 26.29
C THR A 140 -5.76 -12.66 27.61
N ARG A 141 -7.05 -13.01 27.70
CA ARG A 141 -7.68 -13.67 28.85
C ARG A 141 -8.23 -15.06 28.52
N GLY A 142 -7.96 -15.55 27.32
CA GLY A 142 -8.43 -16.83 26.82
C GLY A 142 -7.25 -17.68 26.38
N TRP A 143 -7.13 -17.91 25.07
CA TRP A 143 -6.22 -18.90 24.53
C TRP A 143 -4.75 -18.58 24.80
N PHE A 144 -4.30 -17.33 24.58
CA PHE A 144 -2.92 -16.92 24.87
C PHE A 144 -2.52 -17.23 26.32
N TYR A 145 -3.41 -16.91 27.26
CA TYR A 145 -3.18 -17.25 28.66
C TYR A 145 -3.10 -18.76 28.88
N SER A 146 -4.11 -19.51 28.42
CA SER A 146 -4.19 -20.95 28.70
C SER A 146 -2.98 -21.71 28.15
N LEU A 147 -2.50 -21.34 26.96
CA LEU A 147 -1.27 -21.87 26.37
C LEU A 147 -0.07 -21.61 27.28
N LEU A 148 0.10 -20.36 27.74
CA LEU A 148 1.22 -19.98 28.59
C LEU A 148 1.14 -20.64 29.97
N ALA A 149 -0.04 -20.65 30.58
CA ALA A 149 -0.26 -21.21 31.91
C ALA A 149 0.02 -22.72 31.92
N ILE A 150 -0.47 -23.46 30.93
CA ILE A 150 -0.26 -24.90 30.81
C ILE A 150 1.19 -25.20 30.45
N ALA A 151 1.79 -24.48 29.51
CA ALA A 151 3.21 -24.63 29.21
C ALA A 151 4.08 -24.39 30.46
N THR A 152 3.72 -23.39 31.26
CA THR A 152 4.42 -23.09 32.51
C THR A 152 4.23 -24.17 33.56
N GLY A 153 3.00 -24.67 33.73
CA GLY A 153 2.70 -25.73 34.69
C GLY A 153 3.35 -27.07 34.33
N LEU A 154 3.42 -27.41 33.04
CA LEU A 154 4.06 -28.64 32.57
C LEU A 154 5.60 -28.58 32.63
N GLY A 155 6.19 -27.39 32.63
CA GLY A 155 7.64 -27.20 32.78
C GLY A 155 8.44 -28.08 31.81
N ASP A 156 9.39 -28.84 32.36
CA ASP A 156 10.31 -29.72 31.63
C ASP A 156 9.63 -30.92 30.95
N ALA A 157 8.33 -31.14 31.16
CA ALA A 157 7.57 -32.15 30.43
C ALA A 157 7.31 -31.74 28.97
N LEU A 158 7.50 -30.46 28.62
CA LEU A 158 7.49 -29.97 27.24
C LEU A 158 8.91 -29.63 26.78
N PRO A 159 9.25 -29.90 25.50
CA PRO A 159 10.58 -29.61 24.98
C PRO A 159 10.88 -28.10 25.06
N TYR A 160 12.14 -27.76 25.33
CA TYR A 160 12.66 -26.38 25.29
C TYR A 160 12.09 -25.39 26.32
N ASN A 161 11.27 -25.84 27.27
CA ASN A 161 10.85 -25.02 28.42
C ASN A 161 11.96 -24.88 29.49
N GLY A 162 12.99 -25.72 29.47
CA GLY A 162 14.17 -25.73 30.36
C GLY A 162 15.38 -24.96 29.78
N ASP A 163 16.52 -25.63 29.60
CA ASP A 163 17.67 -25.08 28.87
C ASP A 163 17.35 -25.03 27.37
N GLY A 164 17.46 -23.85 26.76
CA GLY A 164 17.05 -23.58 25.38
C GLY A 164 17.72 -24.48 24.32
N ASP A 165 17.18 -24.46 23.09
CA ASP A 165 17.69 -25.26 21.99
C ASP A 165 18.88 -24.60 21.24
N ALA A 166 19.56 -25.38 20.40
CA ALA A 166 20.66 -24.92 19.54
C ALA A 166 20.24 -23.89 18.46
N ARG A 167 18.94 -23.62 18.31
CA ARG A 167 18.36 -22.61 17.41
C ARG A 167 18.02 -21.31 18.14
N GLY A 168 18.37 -21.19 19.43
CA GLY A 168 18.14 -20.00 20.25
C GLY A 168 16.70 -19.87 20.75
N ARG A 169 15.90 -20.95 20.69
CA ARG A 169 14.52 -20.98 21.18
C ARG A 169 14.48 -21.50 22.62
N GLY A 170 13.76 -20.78 23.47
CA GLY A 170 13.83 -20.97 24.92
C GLY A 170 15.07 -20.30 25.51
N GLY A 171 14.91 -19.68 26.67
CA GLY A 171 15.99 -19.00 27.37
C GLY A 171 15.80 -19.13 28.87
N HIS A 172 16.77 -19.77 29.54
CA HIS A 172 16.90 -19.83 31.00
C HIS A 172 15.64 -20.28 31.76
N GLY A 173 15.03 -21.41 31.42
CA GLY A 173 13.90 -21.95 32.19
C GLY A 173 12.63 -21.09 32.09
N LYS A 174 12.39 -20.44 30.94
CA LYS A 174 11.19 -19.63 30.67
C LYS A 174 10.31 -20.30 29.61
N PRO A 175 9.18 -20.90 30.01
CA PRO A 175 8.18 -21.46 29.09
C PRO A 175 7.69 -20.40 28.10
N ALA A 176 7.72 -20.72 26.81
CA ALA A 176 7.26 -19.83 25.75
C ALA A 176 6.55 -20.67 24.68
N PRO A 177 5.24 -20.93 24.79
CA PRO A 177 4.52 -21.80 23.84
C PRO A 177 4.45 -21.22 22.42
N TYR A 178 4.77 -19.94 22.25
CA TYR A 178 4.81 -19.23 20.98
C TYR A 178 5.94 -18.18 20.95
N GLY A 179 6.51 -17.95 19.76
CA GLY A 179 7.57 -16.99 19.48
C GLY A 179 7.01 -15.57 19.34
N HIS A 180 6.18 -15.35 18.33
CA HIS A 180 5.55 -14.07 17.98
C HIS A 180 4.03 -14.11 18.15
N VAL A 181 3.45 -13.06 18.71
CA VAL A 181 2.02 -12.91 18.98
C VAL A 181 1.48 -11.67 18.29
N VAL A 182 0.68 -11.84 17.24
CA VAL A 182 -0.04 -10.72 16.61
C VAL A 182 -1.44 -10.64 17.20
N VAL A 183 -1.79 -9.47 17.74
CA VAL A 183 -3.06 -9.25 18.40
C VAL A 183 -3.91 -8.33 17.55
N ASN A 184 -4.93 -8.90 16.90
CA ASN A 184 -5.87 -8.10 16.14
C ASN A 184 -7.00 -7.57 17.04
N ASP A 185 -7.52 -6.39 16.75
CA ASP A 185 -8.70 -5.87 17.43
C ASP A 185 -9.99 -6.26 16.66
N LEU A 186 -11.13 -5.83 17.19
CA LEU A 186 -12.46 -6.21 16.74
C LEU A 186 -12.86 -5.48 15.45
N VAL A 187 -13.58 -6.20 14.60
CA VAL A 187 -14.38 -5.59 13.53
C VAL A 187 -15.72 -5.13 14.12
N LEU A 188 -15.97 -3.84 13.99
CA LEU A 188 -17.17 -3.14 14.43
C LEU A 188 -18.11 -2.91 13.23
N ASP A 189 -19.39 -2.66 13.48
CA ASP A 189 -20.28 -2.20 12.41
C ASP A 189 -19.92 -0.79 11.92
N ALA A 190 -20.66 -0.30 10.92
CA ALA A 190 -20.44 1.00 10.30
C ALA A 190 -20.54 2.17 11.31
N ASP A 191 -21.33 2.00 12.38
CA ASP A 191 -21.51 2.99 13.45
C ASP A 191 -20.46 2.88 14.57
N GLY A 192 -19.59 1.86 14.51
CA GLY A 192 -18.56 1.60 15.52
C GLY A 192 -19.07 0.81 16.73
N GLN A 193 -20.18 0.09 16.60
CA GLN A 193 -20.69 -0.81 17.63
C GLN A 193 -20.19 -2.23 17.42
N LYS A 194 -20.00 -2.96 18.51
CA LYS A 194 -19.70 -4.40 18.46
C LYS A 194 -20.84 -5.14 17.76
N MET A 195 -20.50 -5.96 16.78
CA MET A 195 -21.47 -6.81 16.08
C MET A 195 -21.99 -7.92 17.01
N SER A 196 -23.31 -8.12 17.05
CA SER A 196 -23.91 -9.26 17.76
C SER A 196 -25.24 -9.68 17.13
N LYS A 197 -25.53 -10.99 17.19
CA LYS A 197 -26.80 -11.54 16.69
C LYS A 197 -28.00 -10.86 17.35
N SER A 198 -27.91 -10.56 18.64
CA SER A 198 -28.97 -9.88 19.40
C SER A 198 -29.24 -8.44 18.94
N ARG A 199 -28.25 -7.75 18.37
CA ARG A 199 -28.36 -6.39 17.85
C ARG A 199 -28.77 -6.34 16.38
N GLY A 200 -28.74 -7.47 15.68
CA GLY A 200 -29.08 -7.56 14.25
C GLY A 200 -28.10 -6.83 13.32
N ASN A 201 -26.95 -6.39 13.84
CA ASN A 201 -25.91 -5.64 13.10
C ASN A 201 -24.75 -6.53 12.63
N VAL A 202 -24.96 -7.85 12.55
CA VAL A 202 -23.94 -8.79 12.08
C VAL A 202 -23.84 -8.70 10.56
N VAL A 203 -22.63 -8.53 10.08
CA VAL A 203 -22.31 -8.67 8.65
C VAL A 203 -21.90 -10.11 8.39
N ASP A 204 -22.61 -10.76 7.46
CA ASP A 204 -22.26 -12.11 7.02
C ASP A 204 -21.05 -12.06 6.07
N PRO A 205 -19.90 -12.68 6.42
CA PRO A 205 -18.70 -12.63 5.58
C PRO A 205 -18.94 -13.23 4.19
N TRP A 206 -19.82 -14.23 4.04
CA TRP A 206 -20.09 -14.86 2.75
C TRP A 206 -20.79 -13.92 1.77
N THR A 207 -21.73 -13.12 2.27
CA THR A 207 -22.38 -12.06 1.48
C THR A 207 -21.36 -11.05 0.97
N VAL A 208 -20.42 -10.62 1.82
CA VAL A 208 -19.36 -9.66 1.42
C VAL A 208 -18.41 -10.27 0.40
N ILE A 209 -17.97 -11.51 0.61
CA ILE A 209 -17.10 -12.25 -0.32
C ILE A 209 -17.79 -12.46 -1.67
N ALA A 210 -19.08 -12.81 -1.69
CA ALA A 210 -19.83 -12.98 -2.93
C ALA A 210 -19.94 -11.67 -3.73
N ASN A 211 -20.09 -10.53 -3.06
CA ASN A 211 -20.24 -9.22 -3.70
C ASN A 211 -18.91 -8.62 -4.18
N TYR A 212 -17.82 -8.84 -3.46
CA TYR A 212 -16.55 -8.13 -3.68
C TYR A 212 -15.35 -9.04 -4.03
N GLY A 213 -15.47 -10.35 -3.81
CA GLY A 213 -14.38 -11.30 -3.92
C GLY A 213 -13.52 -11.37 -2.65
N ALA A 214 -12.89 -12.53 -2.43
CA ALA A 214 -12.08 -12.78 -1.24
C ALA A 214 -10.89 -11.83 -1.11
N ASP A 215 -10.19 -11.54 -2.21
CA ASP A 215 -9.03 -10.64 -2.22
C ASP A 215 -9.37 -9.22 -1.77
N ALA A 216 -10.53 -8.69 -2.21
CA ALA A 216 -10.98 -7.36 -1.80
C ALA A 216 -11.26 -7.30 -0.29
N VAL A 217 -11.85 -8.36 0.27
CA VAL A 217 -12.13 -8.47 1.70
C VAL A 217 -10.82 -8.60 2.50
N ARG A 218 -9.88 -9.44 2.06
CA ARG A 218 -8.57 -9.58 2.71
C ARG A 218 -7.77 -8.28 2.69
N LEU A 219 -7.74 -7.59 1.54
CA LEU A 219 -7.07 -6.30 1.41
C LEU A 219 -7.71 -5.27 2.35
N PHE A 220 -9.04 -5.22 2.44
CA PHE A 220 -9.75 -4.35 3.38
C PHE A 220 -9.37 -4.63 4.84
N LEU A 221 -9.36 -5.90 5.24
CA LEU A 221 -9.04 -6.32 6.61
C LEU A 221 -7.60 -6.02 7.02
N VAL A 222 -6.68 -5.84 6.08
CA VAL A 222 -5.27 -5.57 6.37
C VAL A 222 -4.92 -4.09 6.14
N ALA A 223 -5.45 -3.43 5.11
CA ALA A 223 -4.96 -2.12 4.70
C ALA A 223 -5.75 -0.93 5.25
N SER A 224 -7.04 -1.10 5.61
CA SER A 224 -7.91 0.04 5.97
C SER A 224 -7.56 0.73 7.30
N ALA A 225 -6.89 0.02 8.20
CA ALA A 225 -6.46 0.46 9.54
C ALA A 225 -5.48 -0.58 10.05
N ASP A 226 -4.66 -0.20 11.03
CA ASP A 226 -3.78 -1.15 11.70
C ASP A 226 -4.57 -2.34 12.27
N VAL A 227 -4.02 -3.55 12.18
CA VAL A 227 -4.71 -4.77 12.64
C VAL A 227 -4.98 -4.76 14.14
N SER A 228 -4.16 -4.04 14.91
CA SER A 228 -4.29 -3.89 16.38
C SER A 228 -5.29 -2.82 16.82
N VAL A 229 -5.94 -2.13 15.87
CA VAL A 229 -6.91 -1.06 16.15
C VAL A 229 -8.31 -1.48 15.73
N PRO A 230 -9.38 -1.14 16.50
CA PRO A 230 -10.73 -1.48 16.13
C PRO A 230 -11.10 -0.96 14.73
N ARG A 231 -11.59 -1.85 13.87
CA ARG A 231 -11.91 -1.54 12.47
C ARG A 231 -13.41 -1.42 12.30
N LYS A 232 -13.88 -0.29 11.78
CA LYS A 232 -15.28 -0.19 11.31
C LYS A 232 -15.43 -0.90 9.98
N PHE A 233 -16.44 -1.74 9.87
CA PHE A 233 -16.81 -2.34 8.60
C PHE A 233 -17.40 -1.26 7.67
N ASP A 234 -16.78 -1.08 6.51
CA ASP A 234 -17.21 -0.11 5.51
C ASP A 234 -17.07 -0.70 4.10
N GLU A 235 -18.21 -1.00 3.46
CA GLU A 235 -18.24 -1.52 2.10
C GLU A 235 -17.65 -0.55 1.07
N ARG A 236 -17.73 0.76 1.32
CA ARG A 236 -17.12 1.76 0.44
C ARG A 236 -15.62 1.62 0.45
N ALA A 237 -15.01 1.47 1.62
CA ALA A 237 -13.58 1.25 1.76
C ALA A 237 -13.11 -0.03 1.06
N ILE A 238 -13.90 -1.12 1.09
CA ILE A 238 -13.61 -2.35 0.33
C ILE A 238 -13.48 -2.04 -1.16
N ARG A 239 -14.48 -1.33 -1.73
CA ARG A 239 -14.47 -0.97 -3.15
C ARG A 239 -13.30 -0.05 -3.50
N GLU A 240 -13.06 0.99 -2.70
CA GLU A 240 -11.98 1.95 -2.95
C GLU A 240 -10.60 1.28 -2.96
N GLN A 241 -10.32 0.38 -2.00
CA GLN A 241 -9.04 -0.32 -1.96
C GLN A 241 -8.89 -1.34 -3.09
N ALA A 242 -9.96 -2.09 -3.40
CA ALA A 242 -9.95 -3.03 -4.51
C ALA A 242 -9.72 -2.33 -5.86
N VAL A 243 -10.30 -1.14 -6.07
CA VAL A 243 -10.07 -0.34 -7.29
C VAL A 243 -8.60 0.03 -7.42
N ARG A 244 -7.99 0.58 -6.36
CA ARG A 244 -6.63 1.13 -6.38
C ARG A 244 -5.56 0.10 -6.73
N VAL A 245 -5.75 -1.17 -6.34
CA VAL A 245 -4.79 -2.25 -6.61
C VAL A 245 -5.32 -3.32 -7.54
N LEU A 246 -6.39 -4.01 -7.16
CA LEU A 246 -6.82 -5.22 -7.84
C LEU A 246 -7.30 -4.91 -9.26
N LEU A 247 -8.17 -3.90 -9.41
CA LEU A 247 -8.64 -3.48 -10.73
C LEU A 247 -7.54 -2.76 -11.51
N THR A 248 -6.74 -1.92 -10.86
CA THR A 248 -5.58 -1.27 -11.50
C THR A 248 -4.62 -2.30 -12.10
N LEU A 249 -4.20 -3.31 -11.33
CA LEU A 249 -3.32 -4.38 -11.83
C LEU A 249 -3.97 -5.15 -12.97
N ARG A 250 -5.25 -5.53 -12.82
CA ARG A 250 -5.98 -6.19 -13.91
C ARG A 250 -6.02 -5.35 -15.18
N HIS A 251 -6.22 -4.04 -15.08
CA HIS A 251 -6.20 -3.14 -16.23
C HIS A 251 -4.81 -2.97 -16.84
N VAL A 252 -3.76 -2.85 -16.00
CA VAL A 252 -2.36 -2.79 -16.47
C VAL A 252 -1.99 -4.09 -17.17
N TYR A 253 -2.36 -5.25 -16.62
CA TYR A 253 -2.09 -6.54 -17.23
C TYR A 253 -2.94 -6.76 -18.49
N SER A 254 -4.26 -6.87 -18.38
CA SER A 254 -5.12 -7.25 -19.52
C SER A 254 -5.27 -6.14 -20.55
N GLY A 255 -5.41 -4.89 -20.12
CA GLY A 255 -5.72 -3.75 -20.99
C GLY A 255 -4.50 -3.05 -21.59
N MET A 256 -3.29 -3.34 -21.12
CA MET A 256 -2.08 -2.73 -21.62
C MET A 256 -1.00 -3.77 -21.92
N PHE A 257 -0.59 -4.59 -20.96
CA PHE A 257 0.52 -5.52 -21.19
C PHE A 257 0.14 -6.67 -22.14
N ALA A 258 -0.81 -7.52 -21.75
CA ALA A 258 -1.16 -8.75 -22.48
C ALA A 258 -1.71 -8.45 -23.88
N GLN A 259 -2.53 -7.41 -24.01
CA GLN A 259 -3.10 -7.00 -25.30
C GLN A 259 -2.01 -6.78 -26.35
N TYR A 260 -0.94 -6.05 -26.03
CA TYR A 260 0.08 -5.69 -27.01
C TYR A 260 1.23 -6.70 -27.05
N ALA A 261 1.53 -7.37 -25.93
CA ALA A 261 2.49 -8.48 -25.93
C ALA A 261 2.06 -9.62 -26.87
N SER A 262 0.74 -9.80 -27.05
CA SER A 262 0.18 -10.78 -27.98
C SER A 262 0.59 -10.59 -29.45
N PHE A 263 1.15 -9.42 -29.83
CA PHE A 263 1.75 -9.17 -31.15
C PHE A 263 3.13 -9.83 -31.34
N GLY A 264 3.54 -10.73 -30.45
CA GLY A 264 4.74 -11.55 -30.60
C GLY A 264 5.88 -11.17 -29.65
N TRP A 265 5.60 -10.45 -28.57
CA TRP A 265 6.59 -10.26 -27.51
C TRP A 265 6.53 -11.41 -26.50
N ALA A 266 7.71 -11.92 -26.17
CA ALA A 266 7.96 -12.77 -25.00
C ALA A 266 9.34 -12.40 -24.43
N PRO A 267 9.60 -12.65 -23.13
CA PRO A 267 10.91 -12.45 -22.53
C PRO A 267 11.98 -13.20 -23.33
N SER A 268 13.07 -12.53 -23.71
CA SER A 268 14.16 -13.14 -24.46
C SER A 268 15.49 -12.40 -24.31
N ALA A 269 16.58 -13.00 -24.79
CA ALA A 269 17.89 -12.34 -24.84
C ALA A 269 17.95 -11.09 -25.75
N ALA A 270 16.91 -10.84 -26.55
CA ALA A 270 16.81 -9.62 -27.35
C ALA A 270 16.35 -8.40 -26.52
N ASP A 271 15.87 -8.62 -25.28
CA ASP A 271 15.48 -7.53 -24.39
C ASP A 271 16.73 -6.81 -23.85
N PRO A 272 16.79 -5.47 -23.93
CA PRO A 272 17.93 -4.74 -23.38
C PRO A 272 18.12 -5.02 -21.88
N ALA A 273 19.38 -5.21 -21.48
CA ALA A 273 19.75 -5.38 -20.08
C ALA A 273 19.32 -4.15 -19.25
N PRO A 274 18.95 -4.29 -17.96
CA PRO A 274 18.44 -3.19 -17.13
C PRO A 274 19.25 -1.89 -17.21
N ALA A 275 20.58 -1.97 -17.18
CA ALA A 275 21.47 -0.80 -17.26
C ALA A 275 21.42 -0.05 -18.60
N ALA A 276 21.02 -0.72 -19.69
CA ALA A 276 20.88 -0.15 -21.03
C ALA A 276 19.46 0.36 -21.34
N ARG A 277 18.51 0.22 -20.40
CA ARG A 277 17.13 0.68 -20.59
C ARG A 277 17.00 2.20 -20.34
N ALA A 278 15.89 2.77 -20.80
CA ALA A 278 15.59 4.18 -20.62
C ALA A 278 15.58 4.57 -19.12
N PRO A 279 15.85 5.84 -18.76
CA PRO A 279 15.82 6.30 -17.36
C PRO A 279 14.52 5.94 -16.63
N MET A 280 13.38 5.99 -17.30
CA MET A 280 12.07 5.61 -16.75
C MET A 280 12.02 4.12 -16.36
N ASP A 281 12.59 3.23 -17.18
CA ASP A 281 12.63 1.79 -16.88
C ASP A 281 13.57 1.48 -15.72
N ARG A 282 14.76 2.10 -15.73
CA ARG A 282 15.75 1.96 -14.65
C ARG A 282 15.20 2.45 -13.33
N TRP A 283 14.50 3.58 -13.34
CA TRP A 283 13.80 4.10 -12.18
C TRP A 283 12.74 3.11 -11.69
N MET A 284 11.91 2.56 -12.59
CA MET A 284 10.85 1.63 -12.22
C MET A 284 11.41 0.34 -11.58
N LEU A 285 12.49 -0.23 -12.14
CA LEU A 285 13.16 -1.41 -11.56
C LEU A 285 13.83 -1.10 -10.22
N SER A 286 14.43 0.08 -10.08
CA SER A 286 15.00 0.53 -8.79
C SER A 286 13.91 0.67 -7.73
N ARG A 287 12.78 1.30 -8.07
CA ARG A 287 11.62 1.41 -7.20
C ARG A 287 11.02 0.07 -6.83
N LEU A 288 10.94 -0.87 -7.78
CA LEU A 288 10.50 -2.24 -7.51
C LEU A 288 11.41 -2.92 -6.48
N ALA A 289 12.73 -2.79 -6.62
CA ALA A 289 13.71 -3.32 -5.66
C ALA A 289 13.59 -2.69 -4.27
N ALA A 290 13.33 -1.38 -4.20
CA ALA A 290 13.07 -0.68 -2.95
C ALA A 290 11.79 -1.19 -2.28
N VAL A 291 10.68 -1.27 -3.03
CA VAL A 291 9.38 -1.73 -2.50
C VAL A 291 9.43 -3.19 -2.07
N GLU A 292 10.09 -4.05 -2.83
CA GLU A 292 10.33 -5.45 -2.44
C GLU A 292 11.03 -5.53 -1.07
N ALA A 293 12.14 -4.80 -0.87
CA ALA A 293 12.85 -4.78 0.40
C ALA A 293 12.02 -4.13 1.54
N GLU A 294 11.27 -3.07 1.26
CA GLU A 294 10.43 -2.38 2.27
C GLU A 294 9.25 -3.25 2.72
N VAL A 295 8.62 -3.97 1.78
CA VAL A 295 7.50 -4.88 2.06
C VAL A 295 7.99 -6.12 2.80
N ASP A 296 9.10 -6.71 2.37
CA ASP A 296 9.75 -7.84 3.07
C ASP A 296 10.09 -7.47 4.51
N ALA A 297 10.76 -6.33 4.72
CA ALA A 297 11.07 -5.82 6.05
C ALA A 297 9.83 -5.51 6.90
N ALA A 298 8.71 -5.11 6.30
CA ALA A 298 7.46 -4.90 7.03
C ALA A 298 6.86 -6.23 7.52
N LEU A 299 6.85 -7.27 6.67
CA LEU A 299 6.34 -8.59 7.05
C LEU A 299 7.25 -9.31 8.05
N GLU A 300 8.57 -9.15 7.97
CA GLU A 300 9.52 -9.64 8.99
C GLU A 300 9.27 -9.04 10.38
N ARG A 301 8.61 -7.87 10.45
CA ARG A 301 8.18 -7.24 11.71
C ARG A 301 6.68 -7.46 12.00
N TYR A 302 6.03 -8.37 11.27
CA TYR A 302 4.61 -8.68 11.38
C TYR A 302 3.66 -7.48 11.10
N ASP A 303 4.12 -6.47 10.36
CA ASP A 303 3.33 -5.30 9.97
C ASP A 303 2.72 -5.48 8.57
N ALA A 304 1.69 -6.33 8.51
CA ALA A 304 0.94 -6.57 7.27
C ALA A 304 0.24 -5.31 6.74
N THR A 305 -0.12 -4.38 7.63
CA THR A 305 -0.78 -3.11 7.26
C THR A 305 0.15 -2.22 6.45
N ALA A 306 1.39 -2.03 6.92
CA ALA A 306 2.39 -1.24 6.21
C ALA A 306 2.74 -1.87 4.86
N ALA A 307 2.95 -3.20 4.82
CA ALA A 307 3.18 -3.95 3.59
C ALA A 307 2.07 -3.72 2.56
N ALA A 308 0.80 -3.91 2.95
CA ALA A 308 -0.34 -3.71 2.05
C ALA A 308 -0.43 -2.26 1.53
N ARG A 309 -0.22 -1.26 2.40
CA ARG A 309 -0.27 0.17 2.02
C ARG A 309 0.88 0.57 1.10
N LEU A 310 2.07 0.00 1.29
CA LEU A 310 3.21 0.19 0.39
C LEU A 310 2.88 -0.34 -1.01
N LEU A 311 2.35 -1.56 -1.11
CA LEU A 311 1.93 -2.15 -2.38
C LEU A 311 0.81 -1.34 -3.06
N ILE A 312 -0.16 -0.85 -2.30
CA ILE A 312 -1.22 0.01 -2.83
C ILE A 312 -0.65 1.26 -3.49
N ARG A 313 0.23 1.99 -2.78
CA ARG A 313 0.87 3.19 -3.32
C ARG A 313 1.76 2.86 -4.51
N PHE A 314 2.53 1.78 -4.45
CA PHE A 314 3.42 1.38 -5.55
C PHE A 314 2.63 1.11 -6.84
N VAL A 315 1.56 0.32 -6.76
CA VAL A 315 0.74 -0.01 -7.94
C VAL A 315 0.06 1.22 -8.52
N GLU A 316 -0.56 2.04 -7.66
CA GLU A 316 -1.32 3.22 -8.09
C GLU A 316 -0.40 4.33 -8.59
N ASP A 317 0.55 4.76 -7.76
CA ASP A 317 1.38 5.94 -8.02
C ASP A 317 2.55 5.61 -8.94
N ASP A 318 3.31 4.55 -8.65
CA ASP A 318 4.53 4.24 -9.39
C ASP A 318 4.23 3.56 -10.73
N VAL A 319 3.48 2.46 -10.69
CA VAL A 319 3.23 1.65 -11.88
C VAL A 319 2.19 2.31 -12.79
N ALA A 320 0.98 2.58 -12.30
CA ALA A 320 -0.11 3.05 -13.15
C ALA A 320 0.03 4.53 -13.53
N ASN A 321 0.13 5.42 -12.54
CA ASN A 321 0.05 6.87 -12.75
C ASN A 321 1.31 7.48 -13.37
N TRP A 322 2.47 6.85 -13.21
CA TRP A 322 3.73 7.36 -13.76
C TRP A 322 4.28 6.46 -14.85
N TYR A 323 4.64 5.21 -14.54
CA TYR A 323 5.35 4.37 -15.50
C TYR A 323 4.50 4.02 -16.73
N VAL A 324 3.34 3.39 -16.52
CA VAL A 324 2.45 2.95 -17.60
C VAL A 324 1.87 4.13 -18.37
N ARG A 325 1.40 5.17 -17.67
CA ARG A 325 0.83 6.37 -18.32
C ARG A 325 1.83 7.05 -19.26
N LEU A 326 3.09 7.20 -18.83
CA LEU A 326 4.12 7.91 -19.61
C LEU A 326 4.86 7.02 -20.61
N SER A 327 4.79 5.71 -20.46
CA SER A 327 5.41 4.76 -21.40
C SER A 327 4.42 4.17 -22.41
N ARG A 328 3.15 4.62 -22.41
CA ARG A 328 2.07 4.02 -23.20
C ARG A 328 2.41 3.85 -24.70
N SER A 329 3.05 4.85 -25.30
CA SER A 329 3.46 4.80 -26.72
C SER A 329 4.48 3.70 -27.02
N ARG A 330 5.32 3.35 -26.05
CA ARG A 330 6.38 2.32 -26.17
C ARG A 330 5.81 0.90 -26.19
N PHE A 331 4.53 0.72 -25.88
CA PHE A 331 3.85 -0.56 -25.93
C PHE A 331 3.06 -0.80 -27.24
N TYR A 332 2.99 0.17 -28.16
CA TYR A 332 2.20 0.03 -29.39
C TYR A 332 2.83 -0.86 -30.47
N ASP A 333 4.13 -1.14 -30.36
CA ASP A 333 4.88 -2.09 -31.18
C ASP A 333 5.82 -2.90 -30.28
N VAL A 334 6.28 -4.06 -30.74
CA VAL A 334 7.14 -5.00 -29.99
C VAL A 334 8.54 -5.18 -30.58
N ALA A 335 8.84 -4.52 -31.71
CA ALA A 335 10.07 -4.78 -32.48
C ALA A 335 11.25 -3.91 -32.04
N ALA A 336 11.02 -2.63 -31.77
CA ALA A 336 12.10 -1.71 -31.41
C ALA A 336 12.72 -2.05 -30.04
N ALA A 337 14.04 -1.86 -29.92
CA ALA A 337 14.77 -2.15 -28.68
C ALA A 337 14.19 -1.40 -27.47
N ASP A 338 13.80 -0.14 -27.65
CA ASP A 338 13.16 0.67 -26.60
C ASP A 338 11.79 0.10 -26.18
N ASN A 339 10.98 -0.33 -27.14
CA ASN A 339 9.69 -0.97 -26.86
C ASN A 339 9.88 -2.28 -26.10
N ARG A 340 10.81 -3.13 -26.55
CA ARG A 340 11.17 -4.37 -25.86
C ARG A 340 11.63 -4.13 -24.43
N ALA A 341 12.40 -3.05 -24.18
CA ALA A 341 12.79 -2.65 -22.83
C ALA A 341 11.59 -2.29 -21.94
N ALA A 342 10.58 -1.61 -22.48
CA ALA A 342 9.35 -1.30 -21.76
C ALA A 342 8.55 -2.56 -21.40
N PHE A 343 8.37 -3.49 -22.35
CA PHE A 343 7.71 -4.77 -22.08
C PHE A 343 8.46 -5.61 -21.05
N ALA A 344 9.78 -5.75 -21.19
CA ALA A 344 10.60 -6.50 -20.24
C ALA A 344 10.51 -5.91 -18.82
N THR A 345 10.54 -4.58 -18.71
CA THR A 345 10.40 -3.90 -17.42
C THR A 345 9.02 -4.10 -16.82
N LEU A 346 7.95 -3.93 -17.59
CA LEU A 346 6.59 -4.13 -17.07
C LEU A 346 6.32 -5.59 -16.70
N TYR A 347 6.87 -6.54 -17.46
CA TYR A 347 6.82 -7.97 -17.12
C TYR A 347 7.46 -8.24 -15.75
N GLU A 348 8.69 -7.76 -15.53
CA GLU A 348 9.40 -7.93 -14.26
C GLU A 348 8.63 -7.28 -13.08
N VAL A 349 8.06 -6.10 -13.31
CA VAL A 349 7.21 -5.39 -12.33
C VAL A 349 5.97 -6.22 -12.00
N LEU A 350 5.24 -6.72 -12.99
CA LEU A 350 4.02 -7.49 -12.77
C LEU A 350 4.30 -8.81 -12.05
N VAL A 351 5.31 -9.57 -12.50
CA VAL A 351 5.69 -10.86 -11.87
C VAL A 351 6.09 -10.65 -10.41
N THR A 352 6.95 -9.68 -10.13
CA THR A 352 7.41 -9.41 -8.76
C THR A 352 6.27 -8.87 -7.90
N THR A 353 5.41 -8.00 -8.45
CA THR A 353 4.23 -7.50 -7.71
C THR A 353 3.26 -8.63 -7.35
N CYS A 354 3.07 -9.62 -8.23
CA CYS A 354 2.26 -10.80 -7.89
C CYS A 354 2.81 -11.52 -6.66
N ARG A 355 4.13 -11.75 -6.61
CA ARG A 355 4.78 -12.44 -5.48
C ARG A 355 4.59 -11.69 -4.17
N LEU A 356 4.82 -10.38 -4.18
CA LEU A 356 4.67 -9.53 -2.99
C LEU A 356 3.20 -9.42 -2.53
N LEU A 357 2.25 -9.46 -3.46
CA LEU A 357 0.83 -9.34 -3.17
C LEU A 357 0.19 -10.67 -2.74
N ALA A 358 0.79 -11.82 -3.09
CA ALA A 358 0.22 -13.15 -2.88
C ALA A 358 -0.20 -13.49 -1.43
N PRO A 359 0.53 -13.07 -0.38
CA PRO A 359 0.08 -13.28 1.00
C PRO A 359 -1.22 -12.56 1.34
N ILE A 360 -1.56 -11.48 0.62
CA ILE A 360 -2.70 -10.59 0.88
C ILE A 360 -3.87 -10.87 -0.09
N ALA A 361 -3.61 -10.95 -1.39
CA ALA A 361 -4.62 -11.15 -2.44
C ALA A 361 -4.25 -12.35 -3.34
N PRO A 362 -4.36 -13.59 -2.81
CA PRO A 362 -3.83 -14.79 -3.44
C PRO A 362 -4.45 -15.09 -4.82
N PHE A 363 -5.74 -14.83 -5.02
CA PHE A 363 -6.43 -15.30 -6.22
C PHE A 363 -6.03 -14.50 -7.46
N LEU A 364 -6.05 -13.17 -7.37
CA LEU A 364 -5.62 -12.30 -8.46
C LEU A 364 -4.13 -12.47 -8.74
N SER A 365 -3.29 -12.53 -7.69
CA SER A 365 -1.85 -12.70 -7.86
C SER A 365 -1.52 -14.02 -8.53
N ASP A 366 -2.21 -15.11 -8.16
CA ASP A 366 -1.95 -16.43 -8.73
C ASP A 366 -2.38 -16.51 -10.19
N TRP A 367 -3.59 -16.02 -10.51
CA TRP A 367 -4.06 -15.93 -11.89
C TRP A 367 -3.10 -15.13 -12.77
N MET A 368 -2.74 -13.91 -12.36
CA MET A 368 -1.88 -13.04 -13.16
C MET A 368 -0.46 -13.58 -13.28
N HIS A 369 0.11 -14.14 -12.21
CA HIS A 369 1.43 -14.76 -12.26
C HIS A 369 1.42 -15.99 -13.17
N HIS A 370 0.41 -16.86 -13.09
CA HIS A 370 0.28 -18.02 -13.95
C HIS A 370 0.16 -17.62 -15.43
N GLU A 371 -0.60 -16.57 -15.75
CA GLU A 371 -0.66 -16.06 -17.13
C GLU A 371 0.68 -15.49 -17.63
N LEU A 372 1.52 -14.97 -16.73
CA LEU A 372 2.83 -14.39 -17.07
C LEU A 372 3.93 -15.46 -17.17
N THR A 373 3.95 -16.44 -16.26
CA THR A 373 5.08 -17.38 -16.08
C THR A 373 4.73 -18.83 -16.36
N GLY A 374 3.44 -19.19 -16.40
CA GLY A 374 2.96 -20.57 -16.47
C GLY A 374 2.97 -21.33 -15.14
N GLU A 375 3.28 -20.66 -14.02
CA GLU A 375 3.41 -21.29 -12.69
C GLU A 375 2.61 -20.54 -11.64
N SER A 376 2.15 -21.27 -10.60
CA SER A 376 1.48 -20.65 -9.45
C SER A 376 2.42 -19.75 -8.68
N VAL A 377 1.94 -18.56 -8.29
CA VAL A 377 2.72 -17.61 -7.47
C VAL A 377 3.04 -18.18 -6.09
N HIS A 378 2.21 -19.09 -5.58
CA HIS A 378 2.36 -19.68 -4.26
C HIS A 378 3.52 -20.68 -4.15
N LEU A 379 4.12 -21.05 -5.28
CA LEU A 379 5.33 -21.87 -5.36
C LEU A 379 6.58 -21.05 -5.68
N ALA A 380 6.41 -19.76 -5.99
CA ALA A 380 7.50 -18.86 -6.34
C ALA A 380 8.22 -18.35 -5.07
N PRO A 381 9.52 -18.01 -5.18
CA PRO A 381 10.20 -17.31 -4.09
C PRO A 381 9.53 -15.96 -3.83
N TYR A 382 9.38 -15.60 -2.56
CA TYR A 382 8.67 -14.36 -2.16
C TYR A 382 9.40 -13.11 -2.67
N VAL A 383 10.72 -13.05 -2.45
CA VAL A 383 11.63 -12.03 -3.00
C VAL A 383 12.53 -12.63 -4.08
N ARG A 384 13.08 -11.78 -4.94
CA ARG A 384 14.05 -12.17 -5.96
C ARG A 384 15.36 -12.68 -5.31
N PRO A 385 15.82 -13.91 -5.62
CA PRO A 385 16.97 -14.53 -4.94
C PRO A 385 18.30 -13.76 -5.05
N GLU A 386 18.56 -13.13 -6.20
CA GLU A 386 19.82 -12.39 -6.45
C GLU A 386 19.76 -10.94 -5.96
N GLY A 387 18.64 -10.53 -5.33
CA GLY A 387 18.32 -9.14 -5.09
C GLY A 387 18.18 -8.37 -6.41
N ALA A 388 18.01 -7.05 -6.33
CA ALA A 388 17.95 -6.21 -7.52
C ALA A 388 18.72 -4.91 -7.30
N ALA A 389 19.37 -4.45 -8.37
CA ALA A 389 20.14 -3.22 -8.35
C ALA A 389 19.22 -2.03 -8.04
N ARG A 390 19.65 -1.21 -7.08
CA ARG A 390 19.03 0.07 -6.78
C ARG A 390 19.88 1.22 -7.30
N ASP A 391 19.21 2.25 -7.75
CA ASP A 391 19.74 3.57 -8.08
C ASP A 391 19.01 4.63 -7.22
N PRO A 392 19.44 4.82 -5.95
CA PRO A 392 18.81 5.79 -5.06
C PRO A 392 18.90 7.23 -5.57
N GLY A 393 19.89 7.54 -6.41
CA GLY A 393 20.01 8.87 -7.03
C GLY A 393 18.90 9.11 -8.03
N LEU A 394 18.65 8.14 -8.91
CA LEU A 394 17.53 8.20 -9.84
C LEU A 394 16.16 8.18 -9.13
N GLU A 395 16.02 7.43 -8.03
CA GLU A 395 14.81 7.48 -7.18
C GLU A 395 14.57 8.88 -6.61
N ARG A 396 15.59 9.53 -6.03
CA ARG A 396 15.49 10.91 -5.53
C ARG A 396 15.19 11.91 -6.64
N ALA A 397 15.88 11.80 -7.77
CA ALA A 397 15.65 12.68 -8.92
C ALA A 397 14.22 12.56 -9.46
N MET A 398 13.69 11.34 -9.52
CA MET A 398 12.31 11.13 -9.94
C MET A 398 11.32 11.69 -8.90
N ALA A 399 11.57 11.51 -7.60
CA ALA A 399 10.74 12.14 -6.57
C ALA A 399 10.71 13.67 -6.73
N ALA A 400 11.85 14.31 -6.99
CA ALA A 400 11.94 15.74 -7.31
C ALA A 400 11.13 16.11 -8.56
N VAL A 401 11.26 15.36 -9.66
CA VAL A 401 10.49 15.57 -10.90
C VAL A 401 8.98 15.49 -10.64
N ARG A 402 8.52 14.56 -9.82
CA ARG A 402 7.09 14.44 -9.47
C ARG A 402 6.58 15.63 -8.66
N THR A 403 7.37 16.11 -7.71
CA THR A 403 7.06 17.32 -6.95
C THR A 403 6.99 18.53 -7.87
N LEU A 404 7.99 18.72 -8.74
CA LEU A 404 8.03 19.80 -9.72
C LEU A 404 6.89 19.72 -10.73
N ALA A 405 6.50 18.52 -11.18
CA ALA A 405 5.33 18.34 -12.05
C ALA A 405 4.03 18.74 -11.34
N THR A 406 3.87 18.41 -10.06
CA THR A 406 2.71 18.84 -9.26
C THR A 406 2.67 20.36 -9.14
N LEU A 407 3.78 20.99 -8.76
CA LEU A 407 3.87 22.45 -8.63
C LEU A 407 3.69 23.16 -9.98
N GLY A 408 4.30 22.64 -11.05
CA GLY A 408 4.16 23.18 -12.40
C GLY A 408 2.73 23.07 -12.94
N ARG A 409 2.00 22.00 -12.63
CA ARG A 409 0.57 21.89 -12.96
C ARG A 409 -0.27 22.90 -12.18
N ALA A 410 0.02 23.10 -10.89
CA ALA A 410 -0.65 24.12 -10.09
C ALA A 410 -0.36 25.54 -10.63
N ALA A 411 0.88 25.84 -11.00
CA ALA A 411 1.27 27.12 -11.60
C ALA A 411 0.55 27.34 -12.96
N ARG A 412 0.41 26.27 -13.74
CA ARG A 412 -0.34 26.28 -15.01
C ARG A 412 -1.83 26.53 -14.81
N GLU A 413 -2.43 25.94 -13.79
CA GLU A 413 -3.83 26.15 -13.42
C GLU A 413 -4.07 27.60 -13.00
N GLU A 414 -3.21 28.15 -12.14
CA GLU A 414 -3.26 29.55 -11.72
C GLU A 414 -3.07 30.52 -12.90
N ALA A 415 -2.21 30.17 -13.86
CA ALA A 415 -2.05 30.92 -15.11
C ALA A 415 -3.27 30.86 -16.05
N GLY A 416 -4.23 29.96 -15.79
CA GLY A 416 -5.40 29.75 -16.64
C GLY A 416 -5.08 29.13 -18.00
N VAL A 417 -3.93 28.46 -18.16
CA VAL A 417 -3.49 27.89 -19.44
C VAL A 417 -3.75 26.40 -19.50
N LYS A 418 -4.58 25.94 -20.45
CA LYS A 418 -4.90 24.51 -20.64
C LYS A 418 -3.65 23.67 -20.92
N VAL A 419 -3.56 22.46 -20.37
CA VAL A 419 -2.40 21.55 -20.53
C VAL A 419 -2.01 21.30 -21.99
N ARG A 420 -2.98 21.17 -22.91
CA ARG A 420 -2.71 20.94 -24.34
C ARG A 420 -2.07 22.14 -25.06
N GLN A 421 -2.16 23.35 -24.50
CA GLN A 421 -1.44 24.52 -24.98
C GLN A 421 0.03 24.43 -24.53
N PRO A 422 1.00 24.22 -25.45
CA PRO A 422 2.40 24.20 -25.09
C PRO A 422 2.86 25.58 -24.61
N LEU A 423 3.79 25.59 -23.67
CA LEU A 423 4.40 26.79 -23.09
C LEU A 423 5.90 26.83 -23.36
N GLY A 424 6.47 28.05 -23.32
CA GLY A 424 7.85 28.27 -23.73
C GLY A 424 8.88 27.66 -22.78
N ARG A 425 8.70 27.85 -21.48
CA ARG A 425 9.64 27.34 -20.47
C ARG A 425 9.02 27.23 -19.08
N MET A 426 9.71 26.49 -18.23
CA MET A 426 9.59 26.54 -16.79
C MET A 426 10.99 26.72 -16.19
N VAL A 427 11.11 27.57 -15.17
CA VAL A 427 12.31 27.65 -14.32
C VAL A 427 11.98 26.99 -12.99
N CYS A 428 12.82 26.08 -12.51
CA CYS A 428 12.56 25.34 -11.28
C CYS A 428 13.79 25.23 -10.37
N VAL A 429 13.52 24.94 -9.11
CA VAL A 429 14.52 24.65 -8.08
C VAL A 429 14.15 23.33 -7.43
N ALA A 430 15.10 22.40 -7.41
CA ALA A 430 15.00 21.14 -6.72
C ALA A 430 16.11 21.08 -5.65
N PRO A 431 15.79 21.34 -4.37
CA PRO A 431 16.78 21.30 -3.31
C PRO A 431 17.36 19.90 -3.16
N ASP A 432 18.64 19.82 -2.79
CA ASP A 432 19.36 18.59 -2.43
C ASP A 432 19.40 17.49 -3.51
N VAL A 433 19.09 17.81 -4.77
CA VAL A 433 19.24 16.89 -5.90
C VAL A 433 20.27 17.42 -6.90
N PRO A 434 21.40 16.71 -7.10
CA PRO A 434 22.41 17.13 -8.07
C PRO A 434 21.88 17.19 -9.50
N ASP A 435 22.28 18.21 -10.26
CA ASP A 435 21.89 18.38 -11.68
C ASP A 435 22.14 17.14 -12.54
N ARG A 436 23.24 16.42 -12.27
CA ARG A 436 23.58 15.17 -12.97
C ARG A 436 22.54 14.05 -12.79
N GLU A 437 21.83 14.05 -11.66
CA GLU A 437 20.78 13.06 -11.36
C GLU A 437 19.44 13.48 -11.99
N LEU A 438 19.17 14.79 -12.10
CA LEU A 438 17.98 15.34 -12.75
C LEU A 438 18.07 15.33 -14.28
N ALA A 439 19.26 15.54 -14.84
CA ALA A 439 19.49 15.68 -16.29
C ALA A 439 18.79 14.60 -17.15
N PRO A 440 18.81 13.29 -16.80
CA PRO A 440 18.13 12.25 -17.57
C PRO A 440 16.60 12.32 -17.54
N LEU A 441 16.01 13.08 -16.62
CA LEU A 441 14.56 13.17 -16.40
C LEU A 441 13.99 14.55 -16.74
N VAL A 442 14.80 15.49 -17.22
CA VAL A 442 14.34 16.85 -17.56
C VAL A 442 13.33 16.83 -18.70
N GLU A 443 13.58 16.02 -19.72
CA GLU A 443 12.65 15.86 -20.86
C GLU A 443 11.31 15.27 -20.43
N LEU A 444 11.34 14.37 -19.45
CA LEU A 444 10.14 13.80 -18.86
C LEU A 444 9.28 14.88 -18.20
N LEU A 445 9.90 15.73 -17.37
CA LEU A 445 9.22 16.86 -16.72
C LEU A 445 8.68 17.87 -17.76
N ALA A 446 9.47 18.15 -18.79
CA ALA A 446 9.08 19.04 -19.88
C ALA A 446 7.85 18.52 -20.63
N THR A 447 7.84 17.23 -20.94
CA THR A 447 6.72 16.52 -21.60
C THR A 447 5.48 16.51 -20.72
N GLU A 448 5.64 16.18 -19.43
CA GLU A 448 4.54 16.13 -18.47
C GLU A 448 3.83 17.49 -18.31
N LEU A 449 4.60 18.58 -18.32
CA LEU A 449 4.06 19.93 -18.19
C LEU A 449 3.72 20.59 -19.53
N ASN A 450 4.01 19.91 -20.64
CA ASN A 450 3.92 20.44 -22.01
C ASN A 450 4.62 21.82 -22.14
N VAL A 451 5.87 21.89 -21.69
CA VAL A 451 6.76 23.04 -21.83
C VAL A 451 7.92 22.70 -22.77
N LYS A 452 8.43 23.67 -23.52
CA LYS A 452 9.55 23.40 -24.46
C LYS A 452 10.88 23.21 -23.76
N ARG A 453 11.09 23.90 -22.64
CA ARG A 453 12.34 23.87 -21.88
C ARG A 453 12.08 23.91 -20.38
N VAL A 454 12.93 23.22 -19.63
CA VAL A 454 12.97 23.29 -18.18
C VAL A 454 14.38 23.74 -17.81
N GLU A 455 14.46 24.82 -17.04
CA GLU A 455 15.70 25.47 -16.62
C GLU A 455 15.83 25.33 -15.10
N PHE A 456 17.02 24.98 -14.60
CA PHE A 456 17.26 24.89 -13.16
C PHE A 456 17.95 26.15 -12.67
N ALA A 457 17.38 26.75 -11.63
CA ALA A 457 17.98 27.87 -10.92
C ALA A 457 18.66 27.37 -9.62
N SER A 458 19.73 28.05 -9.21
CA SER A 458 20.44 27.71 -7.98
C SER A 458 19.67 28.09 -6.71
N THR A 459 18.82 29.12 -6.77
CA THR A 459 17.97 29.54 -5.66
C THR A 459 16.58 29.97 -6.14
N GLY A 460 15.56 29.76 -5.31
CA GLY A 460 14.20 30.24 -5.56
C GLY A 460 14.06 31.76 -5.40
N ASP A 461 15.03 32.39 -4.74
CA ASP A 461 15.07 33.81 -4.40
C ASP A 461 14.97 34.72 -5.64
N ALA A 462 15.46 34.28 -6.80
CA ALA A 462 15.34 35.02 -8.06
C ALA A 462 13.94 34.90 -8.69
N LEU A 463 13.16 33.87 -8.32
CA LEU A 463 11.85 33.57 -8.88
C LEU A 463 10.71 34.27 -8.13
N VAL A 464 10.97 34.74 -6.91
CA VAL A 464 9.96 35.38 -6.06
C VAL A 464 10.38 36.77 -5.60
N THR A 465 9.41 37.66 -5.51
CA THR A 465 9.50 38.92 -4.78
C THR A 465 8.83 38.76 -3.43
N LEU A 466 9.46 39.26 -2.38
CA LEU A 466 8.93 39.21 -1.02
C LEU A 466 8.26 40.54 -0.67
N GLU A 467 7.07 40.43 -0.12
CA GLU A 467 6.35 41.53 0.53
C GLU A 467 6.15 41.20 2.00
N ALA A 468 6.28 42.22 2.85
CA ALA A 468 6.05 42.06 4.27
C ALA A 468 4.69 42.63 4.67
N LYS A 469 3.86 41.78 5.29
CA LYS A 469 2.59 42.19 5.93
C LYS A 469 2.80 42.36 7.43
N PRO A 470 2.51 43.54 8.00
CA PRO A 470 2.69 43.80 9.42
C PRO A 470 1.68 43.02 10.28
N ASN A 471 2.15 42.43 11.38
CA ASN A 471 1.27 41.83 12.38
C ASN A 471 0.87 42.88 13.43
N PHE A 472 -0.27 43.55 13.20
CA PHE A 472 -0.74 44.62 14.09
C PHE A 472 -0.89 44.21 15.55
N ARG A 473 -1.08 42.92 15.86
CA ARG A 473 -1.23 42.44 17.24
C ARG A 473 0.09 42.46 18.01
N THR A 474 1.18 42.03 17.38
CA THR A 474 2.51 42.03 18.03
C THR A 474 3.11 43.42 17.97
N LEU A 475 2.96 44.12 16.84
CA LEU A 475 3.42 45.50 16.69
C LEU A 475 2.73 46.44 17.68
N GLY A 476 1.43 46.26 17.96
CA GLY A 476 0.71 47.04 18.97
C GLY A 476 1.32 46.95 20.37
N LYS A 477 1.87 45.77 20.74
CA LYS A 477 2.55 45.58 22.03
C LYS A 477 3.95 46.18 22.05
N LYS A 478 4.64 46.20 20.91
CA LYS A 478 6.05 46.58 20.78
C LYS A 478 6.24 48.08 20.50
N PHE A 479 5.32 48.69 19.74
CA PHE A 479 5.44 50.07 19.26
C PHE A 479 4.33 51.00 19.78
N GLY A 480 3.27 50.49 20.42
CA GLY A 480 2.22 51.33 21.02
C GLY A 480 1.63 52.34 20.03
N GLN A 481 1.74 53.64 20.34
CA GLN A 481 1.26 54.73 19.48
C GLN A 481 2.01 54.85 18.14
N GLN A 482 3.22 54.28 18.03
CA GLN A 482 4.02 54.27 16.80
C GLN A 482 3.71 53.09 15.87
N THR A 483 2.77 52.21 16.25
CA THR A 483 2.37 51.04 15.44
C THR A 483 2.08 51.36 13.96
N PRO A 484 1.40 52.45 13.60
CA PRO A 484 1.19 52.81 12.19
C PRO A 484 2.49 53.13 11.43
N LEU A 485 3.48 53.74 12.11
CA LEU A 485 4.78 54.05 11.52
C LEU A 485 5.59 52.77 11.30
N ALA A 486 5.65 51.88 12.29
CA ALA A 486 6.29 50.58 12.18
C ALA A 486 5.64 49.72 11.07
N ALA A 487 4.31 49.71 10.99
CA ALA A 487 3.58 48.99 9.95
C ALA A 487 3.92 49.50 8.54
N LYS A 488 4.03 50.83 8.37
CA LYS A 488 4.43 51.44 7.10
C LYS A 488 5.88 51.12 6.73
N ALA A 489 6.79 51.13 7.70
CA ALA A 489 8.18 50.78 7.50
C ALA A 489 8.35 49.30 7.10
N ILE A 490 7.59 48.40 7.75
CA ILE A 490 7.53 46.97 7.39
C ILE A 490 7.03 46.77 5.96
N GLN A 491 5.96 47.48 5.56
CA GLN A 491 5.44 47.41 4.20
C GLN A 491 6.43 47.94 3.14
N GLY A 492 7.36 48.81 3.54
CA GLY A 492 8.39 49.37 2.68
C GLY A 492 9.70 48.55 2.61
N LEU A 493 9.78 47.42 3.32
CA LEU A 493 10.97 46.57 3.29
C LEU A 493 11.20 46.00 1.88
N THR A 494 12.46 46.00 1.46
CA THR A 494 12.83 45.47 0.15
C THR A 494 12.85 43.95 0.18
N SER A 495 12.57 43.32 -0.96
CA SER A 495 12.66 41.86 -1.12
C SER A 495 14.03 41.32 -0.69
N ALA A 496 15.11 42.05 -0.99
CA ALA A 496 16.47 41.68 -0.60
C ALA A 496 16.68 41.65 0.93
N ALA A 497 16.09 42.60 1.67
CA ALA A 497 16.16 42.60 3.13
C ALA A 497 15.34 41.46 3.75
N LEU A 498 14.18 41.15 3.18
CA LEU A 498 13.32 40.05 3.62
C LEU A 498 13.94 38.68 3.34
N LEU A 499 14.67 38.53 2.23
CA LEU A 499 15.41 37.30 1.91
C LEU A 499 16.51 37.04 2.94
N LYS A 500 17.33 38.06 3.24
CA LYS A 500 18.35 37.97 4.29
C LYS A 500 17.77 37.58 5.64
N PHE A 501 16.61 38.13 5.99
CA PHE A 501 15.89 37.78 7.22
C PHE A 501 15.45 36.31 7.24
N LEU A 502 14.95 35.79 6.13
CA LEU A 502 14.60 34.36 6.01
C LEU A 502 15.82 33.44 6.10
N HIS A 503 17.00 33.92 5.69
CA HIS A 503 18.29 33.23 5.83
C HIS A 503 18.95 33.42 7.21
N GLY A 504 18.25 34.04 8.17
CA GLY A 504 18.68 34.16 9.57
C GLY A 504 19.43 35.45 9.93
N GLU A 505 19.54 36.42 9.03
CA GLU A 505 20.08 37.74 9.37
C GLU A 505 19.04 38.58 10.15
N PRO A 506 19.45 39.46 11.07
CA PRO A 506 18.53 40.33 11.79
C PRO A 506 17.88 41.37 10.86
N LEU A 507 16.58 41.63 11.06
CA LEU A 507 15.81 42.63 10.34
C LEU A 507 15.36 43.72 11.30
N ALA A 508 15.44 44.98 10.89
CA ALA A 508 15.02 46.12 11.70
C ALA A 508 14.32 47.18 10.85
N VAL A 509 13.45 47.96 11.48
CA VAL A 509 12.73 49.09 10.86
C VAL A 509 12.84 50.33 11.73
N ASP A 510 12.86 51.50 11.09
CA ASP A 510 12.74 52.78 11.77
C ASP A 510 11.26 53.10 12.02
N ALA A 511 10.91 53.39 13.27
CA ALA A 511 9.59 53.90 13.63
C ALA A 511 9.75 55.14 14.52
N GLY A 512 9.62 56.32 13.93
CA GLY A 512 9.67 57.58 14.68
C GLY A 512 11.08 58.03 15.07
N GLY A 513 12.11 57.65 14.29
CA GLY A 513 13.51 58.05 14.52
C GLY A 513 14.31 57.07 15.39
N GLU A 514 13.69 55.97 15.83
CA GLU A 514 14.33 54.88 16.55
C GLU A 514 14.30 53.59 15.72
N THR A 515 15.43 52.87 15.68
CA THR A 515 15.55 51.59 14.98
C THR A 515 15.17 50.45 15.90
N HIS A 516 14.19 49.64 15.49
CA HIS A 516 13.72 48.49 16.26
C HIS A 516 13.90 47.19 15.48
N ALA A 517 14.48 46.18 16.13
CA ALA A 517 14.58 44.83 15.58
C ALA A 517 13.20 44.19 15.46
N LEU A 518 12.96 43.48 14.37
CA LEU A 518 11.74 42.71 14.12
C LEU A 518 11.98 41.24 14.43
N ASP A 519 10.98 40.63 15.08
CA ASP A 519 10.95 39.18 15.30
C ASP A 519 10.11 38.51 14.20
N ALA A 520 10.26 37.19 14.02
CA ALA A 520 9.46 36.43 13.05
C ALA A 520 7.94 36.54 13.29
N ALA A 521 7.52 36.86 14.52
CA ALA A 521 6.11 37.09 14.88
C ALA A 521 5.57 38.46 14.41
N ASP A 522 6.45 39.43 14.14
CA ASP A 522 6.10 40.82 13.81
C ASP A 522 5.73 41.02 12.33
N VAL A 523 6.20 40.12 11.47
CA VAL A 523 6.03 40.22 10.03
C VAL A 523 5.58 38.90 9.44
N THR A 524 4.53 38.94 8.62
CA THR A 524 4.16 37.84 7.74
C THR A 524 4.76 38.12 6.36
N ILE A 525 5.73 37.32 5.94
CA ILE A 525 6.32 37.45 4.61
C ILE A 525 5.44 36.72 3.60
N VAL A 526 5.02 37.45 2.56
CA VAL A 526 4.24 36.96 1.44
C VAL A 526 5.16 36.90 0.22
N ARG A 527 5.20 35.75 -0.44
CA ARG A 527 5.91 35.57 -1.71
C ARG A 527 4.96 35.90 -2.85
N ARG A 528 5.42 36.71 -3.81
CA ARG A 528 4.80 36.91 -5.12
C ARG A 528 5.75 36.44 -6.20
N ALA A 529 5.23 35.99 -7.33
CA ALA A 529 6.08 35.71 -8.46
C ALA A 529 6.86 36.95 -8.92
N SER A 530 8.11 36.76 -9.33
CA SER A 530 8.92 37.82 -9.95
C SER A 530 8.56 37.96 -11.43
N GLY A 531 8.19 39.18 -11.85
CA GLY A 531 7.84 39.46 -13.25
C GLY A 531 6.53 38.78 -13.68
N ASP A 532 6.52 38.28 -14.92
CA ASP A 532 5.33 37.66 -15.54
C ASP A 532 5.24 36.13 -15.31
N LEU A 533 6.17 35.54 -14.54
CA LEU A 533 6.14 34.11 -14.22
C LEU A 533 5.01 33.81 -13.23
N VAL A 534 4.50 32.58 -13.25
CA VAL A 534 3.57 32.06 -12.24
C VAL A 534 4.30 31.03 -11.41
N VAL A 535 4.38 31.24 -10.09
CA VAL A 535 5.30 30.49 -9.22
C VAL A 535 4.54 29.73 -8.16
N GLN A 536 4.86 28.44 -8.04
CA GLN A 536 4.39 27.57 -6.97
C GLN A 536 5.56 27.01 -6.18
N GLU A 537 5.38 26.85 -4.87
CA GLU A 537 6.43 26.41 -3.94
C GLU A 537 5.88 25.37 -2.96
N ALA A 538 6.69 24.33 -2.69
CA ALA A 538 6.44 23.41 -1.59
C ALA A 538 7.75 22.81 -1.08
N GLY A 539 8.02 22.90 0.22
CA GLY A 539 9.18 22.23 0.84
C GLY A 539 10.54 22.61 0.23
N GLY A 540 10.71 23.88 -0.18
CA GLY A 540 11.93 24.37 -0.84
C GLY A 540 12.00 24.10 -2.35
N PHE A 541 11.07 23.33 -2.92
CA PHE A 541 10.93 23.22 -4.37
C PHE A 541 10.20 24.44 -4.94
N PHE A 542 10.68 24.95 -6.07
CA PHE A 542 10.03 26.03 -6.82
C PHE A 542 9.74 25.59 -8.25
N ALA A 543 8.55 25.92 -8.75
CA ALA A 543 8.20 25.80 -10.16
C ALA A 543 7.64 27.14 -10.64
N ALA A 544 8.41 27.84 -11.47
CA ALA A 544 8.07 29.10 -12.09
C ALA A 544 7.76 28.89 -13.57
N LEU A 545 6.49 28.95 -13.93
CA LEU A 545 6.01 28.73 -15.29
C LEU A 545 5.93 30.07 -16.04
N ASP A 546 6.39 30.08 -17.29
CA ASP A 546 6.21 31.22 -18.19
C ASP A 546 4.87 31.08 -18.94
N PRO A 547 3.85 31.92 -18.64
CA PRO A 547 2.52 31.78 -19.23
C PRO A 547 2.44 32.36 -20.65
N ALA A 548 3.50 32.97 -21.18
CA ALA A 548 3.47 33.64 -22.47
C ALA A 548 3.24 32.65 -23.64
N VAL A 549 2.10 32.79 -24.33
CA VAL A 549 1.76 32.00 -25.51
C VAL A 549 2.08 32.78 -26.79
N THR A 550 3.21 32.45 -27.41
CA THR A 550 3.60 33.02 -28.70
C THR A 550 2.68 32.54 -29.84
N PRO A 551 2.63 33.23 -31.00
CA PRO A 551 1.84 32.77 -32.15
C PRO A 551 2.21 31.35 -32.61
N ALA A 552 3.49 30.98 -32.53
CA ALA A 552 3.94 29.62 -32.86
C ALA A 552 3.39 28.58 -31.87
N LEU A 553 3.47 28.85 -30.56
CA LEU A 553 2.92 27.98 -29.53
C LEU A 553 1.39 27.85 -29.64
N ARG A 554 0.68 28.93 -29.99
CA ARG A 554 -0.77 28.91 -30.22
C ARG A 554 -1.16 27.97 -31.36
N ARG A 555 -0.43 28.01 -32.49
CA ARG A 555 -0.65 27.09 -33.62
C ARG A 555 -0.40 25.63 -33.24
N GLU A 556 0.66 25.36 -32.48
CA GLU A 556 0.91 24.00 -31.97
C GLU A 556 -0.18 23.54 -30.99
N GLY A 557 -0.68 24.44 -30.13
CA GLY A 557 -1.82 24.16 -29.25
C GLY A 557 -3.06 23.75 -30.02
N LEU A 558 -3.38 24.47 -31.11
CA LEU A 558 -4.48 24.11 -32.01
C LEU A 558 -4.27 22.77 -32.70
N ALA A 559 -3.05 22.46 -33.13
CA ALA A 559 -2.72 21.16 -33.71
C ALA A 559 -2.95 20.02 -32.69
N ARG A 560 -2.57 20.21 -31.43
CA ARG A 560 -2.79 19.23 -30.34
C ARG A 560 -4.27 19.05 -30.00
N GLU A 561 -5.04 20.13 -29.98
CA GLU A 561 -6.51 20.05 -29.82
C GLU A 561 -7.13 19.29 -30.99
N LEU A 562 -6.71 19.55 -32.23
CA LEU A 562 -7.18 18.85 -33.42
C LEU A 562 -6.91 17.34 -33.32
N VAL A 563 -5.68 16.93 -32.99
CA VAL A 563 -5.33 15.52 -32.75
C VAL A 563 -6.24 14.91 -31.69
N SER A 564 -6.50 15.61 -30.58
CA SER A 564 -7.40 15.10 -29.53
C SER A 564 -8.83 14.89 -30.02
N ARG A 565 -9.36 15.80 -30.84
CA ARG A 565 -10.71 15.66 -31.43
C ARG A 565 -10.77 14.51 -32.43
N VAL A 566 -9.74 14.35 -33.26
CA VAL A 566 -9.66 13.26 -34.23
C VAL A 566 -9.55 11.90 -33.53
N GLN A 567 -8.73 11.78 -32.48
CA GLN A 567 -8.62 10.53 -31.72
C GLN A 567 -9.93 10.14 -31.03
N ARG A 568 -10.69 11.14 -30.54
CA ARG A 568 -12.05 10.90 -30.04
C ARG A 568 -12.97 10.40 -31.15
N LEU A 569 -12.93 11.03 -32.32
CA LEU A 569 -13.72 10.61 -33.48
C LEU A 569 -13.38 9.19 -33.93
N ARG A 570 -12.10 8.79 -33.91
CA ARG A 570 -11.66 7.42 -34.19
C ARG A 570 -12.29 6.42 -33.21
N LYS A 571 -12.33 6.77 -31.91
CA LYS A 571 -12.95 5.94 -30.88
C LYS A 571 -14.46 5.84 -31.06
N ASP A 572 -15.14 6.96 -31.31
CA ASP A 572 -16.59 7.02 -31.47
C ASP A 572 -17.08 6.27 -32.73
N THR A 573 -16.22 6.19 -33.75
CA THR A 573 -16.48 5.44 -34.99
C THR A 573 -16.06 3.96 -34.92
N GLY A 574 -15.54 3.50 -33.79
CA GLY A 574 -15.18 2.10 -33.58
C GLY A 574 -13.96 1.61 -34.38
N LEU A 575 -13.10 2.52 -34.87
CA LEU A 575 -11.87 2.15 -35.54
C LEU A 575 -10.91 1.46 -34.58
N ALA A 576 -10.19 0.44 -35.07
CA ALA A 576 -9.11 -0.16 -34.30
C ALA A 576 -7.97 0.86 -34.09
N VAL A 577 -7.22 0.71 -33.01
CA VAL A 577 -6.08 1.59 -32.70
C VAL A 577 -5.06 1.61 -33.84
N SER A 578 -4.91 0.51 -34.57
CA SER A 578 -3.99 0.35 -35.70
C SER A 578 -4.54 0.81 -37.06
N ASP A 579 -5.82 1.19 -37.17
CA ASP A 579 -6.43 1.53 -38.45
C ASP A 579 -5.83 2.82 -39.04
N ARG A 580 -5.46 2.81 -40.31
CA ARG A 580 -5.01 4.00 -41.03
C ARG A 580 -6.19 4.78 -41.59
N ILE A 581 -6.07 6.11 -41.63
CA ILE A 581 -7.17 7.01 -42.05
C ILE A 581 -6.72 8.04 -43.09
N VAL A 582 -7.69 8.61 -43.82
CA VAL A 582 -7.55 9.92 -44.44
C VAL A 582 -8.28 10.92 -43.55
N LEU A 583 -7.60 11.97 -43.13
CA LEU A 583 -8.13 13.04 -42.29
C LEU A 583 -8.51 14.24 -43.15
N TYR A 584 -9.75 14.69 -43.05
CA TYR A 584 -10.24 15.92 -43.67
C TYR A 584 -10.45 16.98 -42.58
N VAL A 585 -9.93 18.18 -42.82
CA VAL A 585 -9.99 19.31 -41.88
C VAL A 585 -10.44 20.57 -42.62
N GLY A 586 -11.37 21.31 -42.02
CA GLY A 586 -11.72 22.66 -42.45
C GLY A 586 -12.01 23.55 -41.24
N GLY A 587 -12.00 24.85 -41.41
CA GLY A 587 -12.25 25.80 -40.32
C GLY A 587 -11.68 27.18 -40.60
N ASP A 588 -11.52 27.95 -39.53
CA ASP A 588 -10.99 29.32 -39.60
C ASP A 588 -9.50 29.35 -39.97
N ALA A 589 -8.99 30.54 -40.32
CA ALA A 589 -7.59 30.76 -40.71
C ALA A 589 -6.58 30.23 -39.66
N GLY A 590 -6.89 30.35 -38.37
CA GLY A 590 -6.02 29.81 -37.31
C GLY A 590 -5.89 28.28 -37.32
N VAL A 591 -6.94 27.55 -37.73
CA VAL A 591 -6.91 26.10 -37.90
C VAL A 591 -6.09 25.74 -39.13
N ARG A 592 -6.25 26.50 -40.22
CA ARG A 592 -5.44 26.34 -41.44
C ARG A 592 -3.96 26.51 -41.16
N ASP A 593 -3.58 27.59 -40.49
CA ASP A 593 -2.20 27.86 -40.13
C ASP A 593 -1.58 26.76 -39.25
N ALA A 594 -2.38 26.14 -38.38
CA ALA A 594 -1.94 25.01 -37.55
C ALA A 594 -1.74 23.73 -38.37
N VAL A 595 -2.64 23.43 -39.31
CA VAL A 595 -2.51 22.29 -40.23
C VAL A 595 -1.34 22.48 -41.18
N ASP A 596 -1.15 23.68 -41.73
CA ASP A 596 -0.03 23.99 -42.63
C ASP A 596 1.32 23.87 -41.90
N ALA A 597 1.39 24.30 -40.63
CA ALA A 597 2.62 24.23 -39.84
C ALA A 597 2.92 22.84 -39.25
N HIS A 598 1.89 22.04 -38.95
CA HIS A 598 2.03 20.79 -38.19
C HIS A 598 1.37 19.56 -38.84
N GLY A 599 1.01 19.63 -40.12
CA GLY A 599 0.23 18.60 -40.82
C GLY A 599 0.87 17.21 -40.82
N GLU A 600 2.18 17.13 -41.01
CA GLU A 600 2.91 15.86 -40.93
C GLU A 600 2.85 15.25 -39.52
N TRP A 601 3.07 16.06 -38.49
CA TRP A 601 3.00 15.62 -37.11
C TRP A 601 1.57 15.19 -36.74
N ILE A 602 0.55 15.99 -37.09
CA ILE A 602 -0.86 15.63 -36.91
C ILE A 602 -1.13 14.28 -37.57
N GLY A 603 -0.68 14.10 -38.82
CA GLY A 603 -0.86 12.86 -39.57
C GLY A 603 -0.22 11.65 -38.88
N GLY A 604 1.00 11.79 -38.36
CA GLY A 604 1.68 10.76 -37.58
C GLY A 604 0.91 10.37 -36.32
N GLU A 605 0.48 11.36 -35.53
CA GLU A 605 -0.23 11.14 -34.26
C GLU A 605 -1.59 10.45 -34.42
N VAL A 606 -2.26 10.62 -35.56
CA VAL A 606 -3.59 10.03 -35.81
C VAL A 606 -3.58 8.88 -36.81
N LEU A 607 -2.39 8.40 -37.21
CA LEU A 607 -2.19 7.38 -38.24
C LEU A 607 -2.87 7.73 -39.58
N ALA A 608 -2.83 9.01 -39.95
CA ALA A 608 -3.35 9.44 -41.23
C ALA A 608 -2.33 9.21 -42.35
N THR A 609 -2.76 8.54 -43.42
CA THR A 609 -2.00 8.44 -44.67
C THR A 609 -1.99 9.77 -45.43
N ARG A 610 -3.01 10.60 -45.21
CA ARG A 610 -3.11 11.94 -45.78
C ARG A 610 -3.96 12.85 -44.91
N VAL A 611 -3.52 14.10 -44.77
CA VAL A 611 -4.29 15.20 -44.17
C VAL A 611 -4.73 16.14 -45.29
N VAL A 612 -6.03 16.35 -45.45
CA VAL A 612 -6.65 17.10 -46.54
C VAL A 612 -7.37 18.32 -45.98
N TRP A 613 -6.96 19.51 -46.41
CA TRP A 613 -7.70 20.73 -46.12
C TRP A 613 -8.93 20.86 -47.04
N THR A 614 -10.07 21.27 -46.50
CA THR A 614 -11.32 21.51 -47.25
C THR A 614 -12.03 22.77 -46.78
N ASP A 615 -12.48 23.57 -47.76
CA ASP A 615 -13.31 24.75 -47.53
C ASP A 615 -14.83 24.43 -47.62
N GLY A 616 -15.20 23.19 -47.97
CA GLY A 616 -16.57 22.68 -48.03
C GLY A 616 -17.23 22.73 -49.41
N GLY A 617 -16.58 22.22 -50.47
CA GLY A 617 -17.11 22.27 -51.84
C GLY A 617 -16.45 21.39 -52.90
N ALA A 618 -15.52 20.49 -52.55
CA ALA A 618 -14.83 19.63 -53.51
C ALA A 618 -15.50 18.24 -53.69
N ALA A 619 -15.43 17.69 -54.91
CA ALA A 619 -16.05 16.41 -55.30
C ALA A 619 -15.50 15.14 -54.61
N GLN A 620 -14.47 15.25 -53.77
CA GLN A 620 -13.85 14.15 -53.00
C GLN A 620 -14.03 14.30 -51.47
N GLU A 621 -14.96 15.15 -51.03
CA GLU A 621 -15.26 15.33 -49.61
C GLU A 621 -16.19 14.22 -49.08
N PRO A 622 -15.99 13.76 -47.84
CA PRO A 622 -16.96 12.90 -47.18
C PRO A 622 -18.29 13.65 -46.99
N ALA A 623 -19.41 12.94 -47.19
CA ALA A 623 -20.76 13.52 -47.22
C ALA A 623 -21.19 14.25 -45.93
N THR A 624 -20.49 14.01 -44.82
CA THR A 624 -20.75 14.67 -43.53
C THR A 624 -19.43 14.95 -42.82
N MET A 625 -19.18 16.23 -42.50
CA MET A 625 -18.11 16.64 -41.59
C MET A 625 -18.70 17.01 -40.23
N GLN A 626 -18.05 16.58 -39.15
CA GLN A 626 -18.48 16.85 -37.79
C GLN A 626 -17.90 18.19 -37.31
N ALA A 627 -18.73 19.02 -36.70
CA ALA A 627 -18.27 20.24 -36.04
C ALA A 627 -17.37 19.90 -34.84
N ALA A 628 -16.26 20.62 -34.73
CA ALA A 628 -15.29 20.49 -33.65
C ALA A 628 -14.95 21.87 -33.09
N ASP A 629 -14.88 21.97 -31.77
CA ASP A 629 -14.45 23.17 -31.06
C ASP A 629 -13.00 22.97 -30.58
N LEU A 630 -12.08 23.78 -31.13
CA LEU A 630 -10.66 23.81 -30.81
C LEU A 630 -10.36 25.04 -29.94
N ASP A 631 -10.81 25.00 -28.68
CA ASP A 631 -10.62 26.07 -27.70
C ASP A 631 -11.25 27.42 -28.09
N GLY A 632 -12.51 27.37 -28.52
CA GLY A 632 -13.29 28.54 -28.96
C GLY A 632 -13.12 28.85 -30.45
N ILE A 633 -12.32 28.07 -31.18
CA ILE A 633 -12.12 28.20 -32.63
C ILE A 633 -12.90 27.08 -33.32
N ALA A 634 -13.78 27.47 -34.24
CA ALA A 634 -14.60 26.54 -34.99
C ALA A 634 -13.77 25.78 -36.03
N ALA A 635 -13.89 24.46 -35.98
CA ALA A 635 -13.34 23.54 -36.97
C ALA A 635 -14.41 22.54 -37.42
N ARG A 636 -14.14 21.88 -38.54
CA ARG A 636 -14.92 20.77 -39.07
C ARG A 636 -13.94 19.66 -39.42
N ILE A 637 -14.20 18.45 -38.94
CA ILE A 637 -13.34 17.28 -39.16
C ILE A 637 -14.14 16.11 -39.72
N ALA A 638 -13.50 15.32 -40.56
CA ALA A 638 -14.01 14.02 -40.98
C ALA A 638 -12.87 13.04 -41.16
N ILE A 639 -13.13 11.76 -40.89
CA ILE A 639 -12.16 10.68 -41.09
C ILE A 639 -12.77 9.61 -41.99
N THR A 640 -11.97 9.05 -42.89
CA THR A 640 -12.33 7.85 -43.66
C THR A 640 -11.25 6.81 -43.47
N LYS A 641 -11.62 5.54 -43.31
CA LYS A 641 -10.63 4.45 -43.25
C LYS A 641 -9.87 4.41 -44.58
N ALA A 642 -8.54 4.40 -44.51
CA ALA A 642 -7.71 4.20 -45.69
C ALA A 642 -7.71 2.70 -46.05
N GLU A 643 -7.79 2.39 -47.34
CA GLU A 643 -7.68 1.02 -47.86
C GLU A 643 -6.29 0.43 -47.64
#